data_AF-A0A258E625-F1
#
_entry.id   AF-A0A258E625-F1
#
_cell.length_a   1.000
_cell.length_b   1.000
_cell.length_c   1.000
_cell.angle_alpha   90.00
_cell.angle_beta   90.00
_cell.angle_gamma   90.00
#
_symmetry.space_group_name_H-M   'P 1'
#
loop_
_entity.id
_entity.type
_entity.pdbx_description
1 polymer ?
#
loop_
_entity_poly.entity_id
_entity_poly.type
_entity_poly.pdbx_seq_one_letter_code
_entity_poly.pdbx_strand_id
1 'polypeptide(L)'
;MIVAKSRITAVKRVLLAATCLAGPIAVGVVSVQEARAQSVSCTAYYCGTDSATWWTGASNGAAGWNSGSDSDNGGAGAAGGVAQVQNTGQLNWALYAEAPGGSGGSGGNAGWDSGSDGGAGGQGGTANATNASVISVGGNINRSGLTAQAQGGAGGVGGDSSSFAGAGNGGNGGNGGTANATNASGAYITINTAGTGIFATSDGGAGANNLDTAAPGNGGNGGVTNVTNSGTIITNPADADGIWASSLGGNGGSGNPSSGAGNVGGIGGNGGTVTLTNNGTITTSGASSSGIDVSVSGGTGGVGGSTGLGDASAGGAGGTGGTVNITNTGTIATSGALAYGLLAFSNGGTGGAGGTAFNDAPGGIGGNGGTVTITANGTITALGSGSGGSPAIGAFADGGTGGGAADDVSGGNGGRGGLVAVNANLSASPGGATTTGASSPAVYLTANGGAGGVGGPGGWGGNANVATANITGVLVTSGGESPGVYALSNGGAAGANIGQNDATGGGAGWATIVTLGNSSGATTTITTTGTGSRGIDAEAVGGAGGTAGPNGGAFSYTGYSGGSGGNGGTVYVGTWSNTTITTQGSASAAIYALSQGGAGGAGGPMVSSGDGGVGGAGGGGNYVTVNLGGQSVISTVGDNSYGVFAESSGGAGGTGGEATGGVYETGGAGGAAGSLMTWNSANTNYQVAVTNFGTAITTQGDYAFGIFAVSNGGSGGIGGASEWTLDHNGGDAGAGTAGGNILVQLNAGTITTSGYESFGVVASSIGGGGG
;
A
#
# COMPACT_ATOMS: atom_id res chain seq x y z
N MET A 1 -18.05 -1.90 39.44
CA MET A 1 -18.00 -3.22 38.78
C MET A 1 -19.27 -4.00 39.16
N ILE A 2 -20.39 -3.75 38.47
CA ILE A 2 -21.54 -4.66 38.52
C ILE A 2 -21.30 -5.65 37.38
N VAL A 3 -20.69 -6.79 37.70
CA VAL A 3 -20.71 -7.94 36.80
C VAL A 3 -22.05 -8.63 37.04
N ALA A 4 -23.02 -8.45 36.15
CA ALA A 4 -24.20 -9.30 36.13
C ALA A 4 -23.79 -10.71 35.64
N LYS A 5 -23.16 -11.51 36.52
CA LYS A 5 -22.95 -12.94 36.30
C LYS A 5 -24.28 -13.65 36.58
N SER A 6 -25.21 -13.62 35.64
CA SER A 6 -26.35 -14.54 35.67
C SER A 6 -25.99 -15.78 34.86
N ARG A 7 -25.79 -16.93 35.53
CA ARG A 7 -25.81 -18.23 34.85
C ARG A 7 -27.24 -18.47 34.39
N ILE A 8 -27.59 -18.08 33.16
CA ILE A 8 -28.90 -18.37 32.57
C ILE A 8 -28.72 -19.49 31.55
N THR A 9 -28.96 -20.72 31.99
CA THR A 9 -29.04 -21.87 31.12
C THR A 9 -30.31 -21.74 30.26
N ALA A 10 -30.13 -21.49 28.96
CA ALA A 10 -31.14 -21.57 27.90
C ALA A 10 -32.31 -20.56 27.95
N VAL A 11 -32.08 -19.33 27.45
CA VAL A 11 -33.16 -18.48 26.90
C VAL A 11 -32.71 -17.90 25.55
N LYS A 12 -33.47 -18.17 24.49
CA LYS A 12 -33.09 -17.94 23.08
C LYS A 12 -33.06 -16.46 22.63
N ARG A 13 -33.49 -15.51 23.46
CA ARG A 13 -33.39 -14.06 23.22
C ARG A 13 -33.45 -13.34 24.56
N VAL A 14 -32.30 -12.90 25.07
CA VAL A 14 -32.27 -11.91 26.15
C VAL A 14 -32.03 -10.57 25.48
N LEU A 15 -33.12 -9.82 25.25
CA LEU A 15 -33.03 -8.39 24.94
C LEU A 15 -32.70 -7.70 26.26
N LEU A 16 -31.42 -7.64 26.65
CA LEU A 16 -30.99 -6.85 27.80
C LEU A 16 -30.99 -5.38 27.38
N ALA A 17 -32.19 -4.79 27.24
CA ALA A 17 -32.35 -3.35 27.09
C ALA A 17 -31.99 -2.71 28.44
N ALA A 18 -30.72 -2.40 28.66
CA ALA A 18 -30.32 -1.53 29.75
C ALA A 18 -30.74 -0.10 29.37
N THR A 19 -32.01 0.24 29.58
CA THR A 19 -32.44 1.63 29.68
C THR A 19 -31.83 2.19 30.96
N CYS A 20 -30.70 2.90 30.84
CA CYS A 20 -30.13 3.62 31.96
C CYS A 20 -31.08 4.77 32.34
N LEU A 21 -31.87 4.51 33.38
CA LEU A 21 -32.58 5.53 34.17
C LEU A 21 -31.56 6.55 34.70
N ALA A 22 -31.96 7.82 34.70
CA ALA A 22 -31.21 8.95 35.23
C ALA A 22 -30.70 8.67 36.66
N GLY A 23 -29.41 8.35 36.79
CA GLY A 23 -28.75 8.12 38.08
C GLY A 23 -27.25 7.83 37.89
N PRO A 24 -26.41 8.16 38.88
CA PRO A 24 -24.95 8.10 38.77
C PRO A 24 -24.46 6.64 38.67
N ILE A 25 -23.78 6.31 37.57
CA ILE A 25 -23.14 4.99 37.36
C ILE A 25 -21.64 5.21 37.15
N ALA A 26 -20.82 4.75 38.10
CA ALA A 26 -19.38 5.03 38.16
C ALA A 26 -18.54 4.31 37.07
N VAL A 27 -19.00 3.19 36.52
CA VAL A 27 -18.47 2.49 35.33
C VAL A 27 -19.57 1.53 34.87
N GLY A 28 -20.07 1.68 33.64
CA GLY A 28 -21.05 0.77 33.05
C GLY A 28 -20.41 -0.08 31.96
N VAL A 29 -20.09 -1.34 32.24
CA VAL A 29 -19.79 -2.32 31.18
C VAL A 29 -21.00 -3.23 31.09
N VAL A 30 -21.71 -3.22 29.97
CA VAL A 30 -22.70 -4.26 29.64
C VAL A 30 -22.00 -5.25 28.73
N SER A 31 -21.36 -6.25 29.35
CA SER A 31 -20.68 -7.35 28.64
C SER A 31 -21.46 -8.64 28.81
N VAL A 32 -21.81 -9.28 27.70
CA VAL A 32 -22.28 -10.68 27.70
C VAL A 32 -21.16 -11.55 27.14
N GLN A 33 -20.66 -12.49 27.93
CA GLN A 33 -19.73 -13.53 27.48
C GLN A 33 -20.41 -14.89 27.64
N GLU A 34 -20.95 -15.44 26.56
CA GLU A 34 -21.57 -16.77 26.56
C GLU A 34 -21.25 -17.56 25.28
N ALA A 35 -21.37 -18.88 25.36
CA ALA A 35 -21.04 -19.86 24.32
C ALA A 35 -21.86 -19.74 23.00
N ARG A 36 -22.83 -18.80 22.93
CA ARG A 36 -23.63 -18.50 21.74
C ARG A 36 -23.89 -17.00 21.67
N ALA A 37 -23.56 -16.38 20.53
CA ALA A 37 -23.73 -14.96 20.22
C ALA A 37 -25.08 -14.38 20.70
N GLN A 38 -25.02 -13.32 21.52
CA GLN A 38 -26.20 -12.55 21.98
C GLN A 38 -26.12 -11.09 21.48
N SER A 39 -27.26 -10.42 21.39
CA SER A 39 -27.36 -9.00 21.00
C SER A 39 -27.42 -8.10 22.24
N VAL A 40 -26.50 -7.14 22.34
CA VAL A 40 -26.46 -6.09 23.37
C VAL A 40 -26.83 -4.76 22.73
N SER A 41 -27.81 -4.06 23.29
CA SER A 41 -28.25 -2.74 22.82
C SER A 41 -28.30 -1.76 23.98
N CYS A 42 -27.70 -0.58 23.80
CA CYS A 42 -27.44 0.39 24.86
C CYS A 42 -27.65 1.83 24.33
N THR A 43 -28.41 2.66 25.05
CA THR A 43 -28.66 4.07 24.69
C THR A 43 -28.30 5.01 25.84
N ALA A 44 -27.45 6.02 25.58
CA ALA A 44 -27.01 7.02 26.54
C ALA A 44 -27.74 8.36 26.31
N TYR A 45 -28.31 8.96 27.37
CA TYR A 45 -29.17 10.16 27.28
C TYR A 45 -28.63 11.43 27.95
N TYR A 46 -27.82 11.37 29.03
CA TYR A 46 -27.14 12.51 29.72
C TYR A 46 -26.43 12.02 31.00
N CYS A 47 -25.26 12.56 31.38
CA CYS A 47 -24.71 12.39 32.75
C CYS A 47 -23.71 13.49 33.16
N GLY A 48 -24.01 14.20 34.25
CA GLY A 48 -23.13 15.22 34.82
C GLY A 48 -22.21 14.68 35.91
N THR A 49 -20.94 15.11 35.85
CA THR A 49 -19.92 15.19 36.92
C THR A 49 -19.36 13.92 37.60
N ASP A 50 -19.55 12.70 37.09
CA ASP A 50 -18.96 11.50 37.70
C ASP A 50 -17.80 10.85 36.92
N SER A 51 -16.92 10.19 37.69
CA SER A 51 -15.63 9.52 37.38
C SER A 51 -15.59 8.50 36.23
N ALA A 52 -16.69 8.29 35.50
CA ALA A 52 -16.76 7.34 34.39
C ALA A 52 -16.16 7.96 33.12
N THR A 53 -15.22 7.24 32.50
CA THR A 53 -14.39 7.78 31.41
C THR A 53 -14.65 7.12 30.04
N TRP A 54 -15.47 6.04 29.98
CA TRP A 54 -15.97 5.40 28.73
C TRP A 54 -17.18 4.46 28.94
N TRP A 55 -17.97 4.18 27.88
CA TRP A 55 -19.03 3.15 27.84
C TRP A 55 -18.71 2.07 26.84
N THR A 56 -19.00 0.82 27.19
CA THR A 56 -18.86 -0.30 26.25
C THR A 56 -20.13 -1.17 26.25
N GLY A 57 -20.72 -1.35 25.07
CA GLY A 57 -21.62 -2.46 24.77
C GLY A 57 -20.80 -3.58 24.13
N ALA A 58 -20.63 -4.70 24.82
CA ALA A 58 -19.76 -5.79 24.40
C ALA A 58 -20.53 -7.10 24.21
N SER A 59 -20.43 -7.69 23.02
CA SER A 59 -20.98 -9.00 22.66
C SER A 59 -19.87 -9.92 22.16
N ASN A 60 -18.88 -10.15 23.00
CA ASN A 60 -17.65 -10.85 22.61
C ASN A 60 -17.91 -12.35 22.53
N GLY A 61 -17.30 -13.01 21.54
CA GLY A 61 -17.26 -14.46 21.48
C GLY A 61 -16.49 -15.04 22.65
N ALA A 62 -17.00 -16.13 23.23
CA ALA A 62 -16.28 -16.89 24.24
C ALA A 62 -15.04 -17.57 23.63
N ALA A 63 -13.93 -17.57 24.37
CA ALA A 63 -12.76 -18.35 24.00
C ALA A 63 -13.10 -19.85 23.97
N GLY A 64 -12.44 -20.56 23.06
CA GLY A 64 -12.44 -22.01 22.99
C GLY A 64 -11.83 -22.63 24.24
N TRP A 65 -12.23 -23.86 24.54
CA TRP A 65 -11.68 -24.61 25.68
C TRP A 65 -10.33 -25.20 25.32
N ASN A 66 -9.35 -25.08 26.22
CA ASN A 66 -8.08 -25.79 26.06
C ASN A 66 -8.30 -27.27 26.37
N SER A 67 -7.77 -28.14 25.54
CA SER A 67 -7.76 -29.57 25.82
C SER A 67 -6.65 -29.92 26.81
N GLY A 68 -6.93 -30.86 27.71
CA GLY A 68 -5.95 -31.47 28.60
C GLY A 68 -5.61 -32.92 28.23
N SER A 69 -6.21 -33.44 27.15
CA SER A 69 -6.03 -34.79 26.62
C SER A 69 -5.50 -34.73 25.19
N ASP A 70 -4.73 -35.74 24.82
CA ASP A 70 -4.17 -35.95 23.49
C ASP A 70 -5.23 -36.38 22.45
N SER A 71 -6.42 -36.82 22.89
CA SER A 71 -7.51 -37.23 22.00
C SER A 71 -8.51 -36.14 21.63
N ASP A 72 -8.50 -34.99 22.32
CA ASP A 72 -9.50 -33.93 22.11
C ASP A 72 -8.84 -32.67 21.56
N ASN A 73 -9.31 -32.18 20.41
CA ASN A 73 -8.86 -30.91 19.86
C ASN A 73 -9.29 -29.73 20.74
N GLY A 74 -8.49 -28.67 20.72
CA GLY A 74 -8.85 -27.38 21.30
C GLY A 74 -10.18 -26.87 20.75
N GLY A 75 -11.05 -26.38 21.63
CA GLY A 75 -12.37 -25.90 21.23
C GLY A 75 -12.26 -24.68 20.30
N ALA A 76 -13.14 -24.57 19.32
CA ALA A 76 -13.23 -23.36 18.51
C ALA A 76 -13.71 -22.17 19.34
N GLY A 77 -13.17 -20.98 19.05
CA GLY A 77 -13.67 -19.72 19.58
C GLY A 77 -15.08 -19.45 19.07
N ALA A 78 -15.96 -18.98 19.95
CA ALA A 78 -17.31 -18.61 19.54
C ALA A 78 -17.29 -17.30 18.73
N ALA A 79 -18.23 -17.15 17.80
CA ALA A 79 -18.37 -15.90 17.07
C ALA A 79 -18.84 -14.75 17.97
N GLY A 80 -18.44 -13.53 17.64
CA GLY A 80 -18.99 -12.31 18.22
C GLY A 80 -20.49 -12.17 17.93
N GLY A 81 -21.20 -11.54 18.85
CA GLY A 81 -22.63 -11.24 18.74
C GLY A 81 -22.90 -9.90 18.05
N VAL A 82 -23.98 -9.24 18.45
CA VAL A 82 -24.31 -7.90 17.94
C VAL A 82 -24.20 -6.91 19.09
N ALA A 83 -23.28 -5.95 19.01
CA ALA A 83 -23.18 -4.82 19.91
C ALA A 83 -23.79 -3.59 19.26
N GLN A 84 -24.68 -2.90 19.97
CA GLN A 84 -25.27 -1.64 19.55
C GLN A 84 -25.17 -0.61 20.66
N VAL A 85 -24.57 0.53 20.37
CA VAL A 85 -24.49 1.67 21.28
C VAL A 85 -24.93 2.94 20.57
N GLN A 86 -25.72 3.75 21.28
CA GLN A 86 -26.24 5.00 20.75
C GLN A 86 -26.11 6.13 21.78
N ASN A 87 -25.59 7.29 21.38
CA ASN A 87 -25.64 8.52 22.15
C ASN A 87 -26.74 9.45 21.62
N THR A 88 -27.66 9.87 22.49
CA THR A 88 -28.71 10.87 22.21
C THR A 88 -28.58 12.13 23.08
N GLY A 89 -27.52 12.26 23.88
CA GLY A 89 -27.30 13.39 24.79
C GLY A 89 -25.87 13.93 24.80
N GLN A 90 -25.59 14.87 25.73
CA GLN A 90 -24.25 15.42 25.90
C GLN A 90 -23.41 14.51 26.81
N LEU A 91 -22.26 14.04 26.32
CA LEU A 91 -21.33 13.16 27.01
C LEU A 91 -19.94 13.78 27.13
N ASN A 92 -19.29 13.57 28.28
CA ASN A 92 -17.90 13.96 28.54
C ASN A 92 -16.91 12.77 28.46
N TRP A 93 -17.31 11.68 27.82
CA TRP A 93 -16.63 10.38 27.86
C TRP A 93 -16.90 9.61 26.56
N ALA A 94 -16.04 8.62 26.27
CA ALA A 94 -16.03 7.89 25.01
C ALA A 94 -17.08 6.76 24.92
N LEU A 95 -17.48 6.38 23.70
CA LEU A 95 -18.51 5.37 23.42
C LEU A 95 -17.98 4.21 22.57
N TYR A 96 -18.19 2.95 23.00
CA TYR A 96 -17.64 1.75 22.35
C TYR A 96 -18.71 0.69 22.08
N ALA A 97 -18.83 0.23 20.83
CA ALA A 97 -19.45 -1.05 20.48
C ALA A 97 -18.36 -2.07 20.15
N GLU A 98 -18.36 -3.20 20.84
CA GLU A 98 -17.36 -4.26 20.68
C GLU A 98 -18.05 -5.60 20.44
N ALA A 99 -17.73 -6.25 19.32
CA ALA A 99 -18.20 -7.59 18.98
C ALA A 99 -17.07 -8.48 18.45
N PRO A 100 -15.92 -8.61 19.14
CA PRO A 100 -14.85 -9.49 18.70
C PRO A 100 -15.26 -10.97 18.80
N GLY A 101 -14.69 -11.81 17.93
CA GLY A 101 -14.74 -13.27 18.05
C GLY A 101 -13.86 -13.78 19.20
N GLY A 102 -14.20 -14.94 19.76
CA GLY A 102 -13.40 -15.60 20.79
C GLY A 102 -12.15 -16.24 20.20
N SER A 103 -11.06 -16.33 20.96
CA SER A 103 -9.87 -17.07 20.53
C SER A 103 -10.15 -18.57 20.47
N GLY A 104 -9.46 -19.30 19.61
CA GLY A 104 -9.42 -20.76 19.66
C GLY A 104 -8.73 -21.27 20.92
N GLY A 105 -9.15 -22.42 21.42
CA GLY A 105 -8.51 -23.10 22.55
C GLY A 105 -7.28 -23.89 22.10
N SER A 106 -6.32 -24.10 23.00
CA SER A 106 -5.14 -24.91 22.71
C SER A 106 -5.47 -26.40 22.64
N GLY A 107 -4.73 -27.13 21.79
CA GLY A 107 -4.67 -28.59 21.83
C GLY A 107 -4.00 -29.11 23.09
N GLY A 108 -4.21 -30.39 23.40
CA GLY A 108 -3.63 -31.09 24.54
C GLY A 108 -2.33 -31.79 24.16
N ASN A 109 -1.37 -31.78 25.08
CA ASN A 109 -0.06 -32.38 24.88
C ASN A 109 -0.13 -33.91 25.04
N ALA A 110 0.57 -34.63 24.16
CA ALA A 110 0.63 -36.07 24.14
C ALA A 110 2.00 -36.59 24.60
N GLY A 111 2.01 -37.69 25.35
CA GLY A 111 3.25 -38.37 25.74
C GLY A 111 3.81 -39.24 24.62
N TRP A 112 3.02 -40.24 24.21
CA TRP A 112 3.41 -41.24 23.21
C TRP A 112 2.58 -41.17 21.92
N ASP A 113 1.45 -40.47 21.95
CA ASP A 113 0.53 -40.27 20.82
C ASP A 113 0.77 -38.91 20.15
N SER A 114 0.02 -38.61 19.09
CA SER A 114 0.07 -37.30 18.43
C SER A 114 -0.62 -36.24 19.30
N GLY A 115 -0.06 -35.03 19.36
CA GLY A 115 -0.73 -33.89 20.00
C GLY A 115 -2.04 -33.54 19.28
N SER A 116 -3.01 -32.98 20.00
CA SER A 116 -4.30 -32.61 19.39
C SER A 116 -4.28 -31.21 18.76
N ASP A 117 -5.16 -30.95 17.78
CA ASP A 117 -5.15 -29.67 17.07
C ASP A 117 -5.64 -28.52 17.96
N GLY A 118 -5.13 -27.31 17.70
CA GLY A 118 -5.66 -26.08 18.24
C GLY A 118 -6.99 -25.69 17.57
N GLY A 119 -7.88 -25.07 18.34
CA GLY A 119 -9.18 -24.62 17.85
C GLY A 119 -9.06 -23.40 16.93
N ALA A 120 -9.96 -23.26 15.96
CA ALA A 120 -10.05 -22.04 15.15
C ALA A 120 -10.54 -20.85 15.99
N GLY A 121 -10.08 -19.64 15.64
CA GLY A 121 -10.63 -18.40 16.15
C GLY A 121 -12.05 -18.15 15.67
N GLY A 122 -12.87 -17.55 16.53
CA GLY A 122 -14.24 -17.18 16.23
C GLY A 122 -14.32 -15.97 15.29
N GLN A 123 -15.35 -15.92 14.45
CA GLN A 123 -15.60 -14.76 13.59
C GLN A 123 -15.96 -13.52 14.43
N GLY A 124 -15.56 -12.34 13.97
CA GLY A 124 -16.11 -11.08 14.48
C GLY A 124 -17.62 -10.99 14.25
N GLY A 125 -18.31 -10.33 15.18
CA GLY A 125 -19.75 -10.10 15.15
C GLY A 125 -20.14 -8.80 14.43
N THR A 126 -21.15 -8.10 14.91
CA THR A 126 -21.55 -6.79 14.38
C THR A 126 -21.50 -5.72 15.47
N ALA A 127 -20.64 -4.72 15.33
CA ALA A 127 -20.55 -3.57 16.23
C ALA A 127 -21.19 -2.35 15.57
N ASN A 128 -22.22 -1.76 16.18
CA ASN A 128 -22.90 -0.54 15.70
C ASN A 128 -22.76 0.56 16.75
N ALA A 129 -22.05 1.64 16.41
CA ALA A 129 -21.88 2.81 17.27
C ALA A 129 -22.47 4.05 16.60
N THR A 130 -23.42 4.71 17.27
CA THR A 130 -24.09 5.91 16.73
C THR A 130 -24.00 7.08 17.71
N ASN A 131 -23.49 8.22 17.26
CA ASN A 131 -23.59 9.49 17.96
C ASN A 131 -24.63 10.39 17.29
N ALA A 132 -25.65 10.83 18.04
CA ALA A 132 -26.69 11.75 17.59
C ALA A 132 -26.68 13.09 18.36
N SER A 133 -25.67 13.34 19.19
CA SER A 133 -25.55 14.55 20.00
C SER A 133 -24.06 14.88 20.26
N VAL A 134 -23.67 15.31 21.46
CA VAL A 134 -22.32 15.78 21.76
C VAL A 134 -21.51 14.71 22.50
N ILE A 135 -20.29 14.45 22.02
CA ILE A 135 -19.23 13.72 22.72
C ILE A 135 -18.04 14.67 22.87
N SER A 136 -17.59 14.92 24.09
CA SER A 136 -16.42 15.74 24.38
C SER A 136 -15.47 14.99 25.30
N VAL A 137 -14.37 14.45 24.76
CA VAL A 137 -13.35 13.73 25.53
C VAL A 137 -12.23 14.71 25.91
N GLY A 138 -11.92 14.81 27.20
CA GLY A 138 -10.88 15.69 27.74
C GLY A 138 -10.27 15.14 29.04
N GLY A 139 -9.28 15.83 29.62
CA GLY A 139 -8.59 15.41 30.85
C GLY A 139 -7.45 14.40 30.61
N ASN A 140 -7.17 13.50 31.57
CA ASN A 140 -6.10 12.49 31.46
C ASN A 140 -6.56 11.19 30.75
N ILE A 141 -7.55 11.27 29.84
CA ILE A 141 -8.22 10.10 29.26
C ILE A 141 -7.79 9.93 27.80
N ASN A 142 -6.82 9.07 27.51
CA ASN A 142 -6.41 8.76 26.13
C ASN A 142 -7.37 7.75 25.49
N ARG A 143 -8.46 8.24 24.87
CA ARG A 143 -9.49 7.40 24.25
C ARG A 143 -10.16 8.07 23.05
N SER A 144 -10.51 7.26 22.06
CA SER A 144 -11.29 7.69 20.90
C SER A 144 -12.74 8.00 21.25
N GLY A 145 -13.35 8.99 20.61
CA GLY A 145 -14.70 9.46 20.94
C GLY A 145 -15.80 8.42 20.67
N LEU A 146 -15.85 7.91 19.45
CA LEU A 146 -16.82 6.91 19.00
C LEU A 146 -16.11 5.70 18.42
N THR A 147 -16.36 4.52 18.97
CA THR A 147 -15.63 3.29 18.61
C THR A 147 -16.58 2.17 18.20
N ALA A 148 -16.29 1.50 17.08
CA ALA A 148 -16.94 0.27 16.64
C ALA A 148 -15.88 -0.79 16.27
N GLN A 149 -15.85 -1.92 16.97
CA GLN A 149 -14.85 -2.96 16.76
C GLN A 149 -15.49 -4.33 16.59
N ALA A 150 -15.18 -5.01 15.49
CA ALA A 150 -15.69 -6.34 15.18
C ALA A 150 -14.54 -7.21 14.63
N GLN A 151 -13.55 -7.49 15.47
CA GLN A 151 -12.36 -8.26 15.11
C GLN A 151 -12.60 -9.78 15.16
N GLY A 152 -11.89 -10.54 14.34
CA GLY A 152 -11.84 -12.00 14.45
C GLY A 152 -10.95 -12.45 15.61
N GLY A 153 -11.24 -13.61 16.18
CA GLY A 153 -10.44 -14.23 17.24
C GLY A 153 -9.17 -14.87 16.69
N ALA A 154 -8.09 -14.93 17.48
CA ALA A 154 -6.89 -15.67 17.11
C ALA A 154 -7.15 -17.19 17.12
N GLY A 155 -6.42 -17.94 16.30
CA GLY A 155 -6.38 -19.39 16.38
C GLY A 155 -5.70 -19.89 17.67
N GLY A 156 -6.06 -21.10 18.11
CA GLY A 156 -5.44 -21.80 19.23
C GLY A 156 -4.19 -22.56 18.80
N VAL A 157 -3.19 -22.65 19.68
CA VAL A 157 -1.96 -23.42 19.41
C VAL A 157 -2.27 -24.91 19.49
N GLY A 158 -1.68 -25.73 18.61
CA GLY A 158 -1.75 -27.19 18.72
C GLY A 158 -1.04 -27.74 19.95
N GLY A 159 -1.26 -29.01 20.29
CA GLY A 159 -0.58 -29.69 21.39
C GLY A 159 0.79 -30.24 21.00
N ASP A 160 1.74 -30.23 21.95
CA ASP A 160 3.07 -30.86 21.78
C ASP A 160 3.01 -32.39 21.86
N SER A 161 4.02 -33.07 21.33
CA SER A 161 4.28 -34.49 21.59
C SER A 161 5.74 -34.74 21.95
N SER A 162 6.02 -35.77 22.78
CA SER A 162 7.39 -36.10 23.23
C SER A 162 8.09 -37.22 22.43
N SER A 163 7.48 -37.66 21.33
CA SER A 163 7.90 -38.81 20.52
C SER A 163 7.68 -38.57 19.02
N PHE A 164 8.07 -39.53 18.15
CA PHE A 164 7.85 -39.48 16.70
C PHE A 164 6.39 -39.38 16.24
N ALA A 165 5.42 -39.44 17.16
CA ALA A 165 4.02 -39.19 16.87
C ALA A 165 3.80 -37.67 16.84
N GLY A 166 3.68 -37.09 15.64
CA GLY A 166 3.73 -35.64 15.44
C GLY A 166 2.76 -34.79 16.29
N ALA A 167 3.09 -33.50 16.42
CA ALA A 167 2.27 -32.53 17.13
C ALA A 167 0.94 -32.21 16.40
N GLY A 168 0.02 -31.55 17.11
CA GLY A 168 -1.27 -31.13 16.56
C GLY A 168 -1.19 -29.78 15.82
N ASN A 169 -2.06 -29.57 14.84
CA ASN A 169 -2.04 -28.37 13.99
C ASN A 169 -2.42 -27.10 14.75
N GLY A 170 -1.88 -25.96 14.32
CA GLY A 170 -2.33 -24.64 14.76
C GLY A 170 -3.70 -24.30 14.19
N GLY A 171 -4.57 -23.71 15.02
CA GLY A 171 -5.87 -23.22 14.59
C GLY A 171 -5.77 -21.99 13.69
N ASN A 172 -6.69 -21.89 12.72
CA ASN A 172 -6.82 -20.70 11.88
C ASN A 172 -7.37 -19.50 12.68
N GLY A 173 -6.99 -18.30 12.29
CA GLY A 173 -7.61 -17.08 12.78
C GLY A 173 -9.04 -16.91 12.25
N GLY A 174 -9.90 -16.29 13.06
CA GLY A 174 -11.26 -15.91 12.65
C GLY A 174 -11.23 -14.67 11.76
N ASN A 175 -12.13 -14.58 10.81
CA ASN A 175 -12.38 -13.39 10.02
C ASN A 175 -12.97 -12.25 10.86
N GLY A 176 -12.71 -11.01 10.44
CA GLY A 176 -13.41 -9.83 10.93
C GLY A 176 -14.91 -9.89 10.64
N GLY A 177 -15.68 -9.19 11.47
CA GLY A 177 -17.13 -9.06 11.39
C GLY A 177 -17.60 -7.84 10.61
N THR A 178 -18.48 -7.03 11.23
CA THR A 178 -18.96 -5.77 10.66
C THR A 178 -18.93 -4.65 11.70
N ALA A 179 -18.16 -3.59 11.45
CA ALA A 179 -18.07 -2.41 12.29
C ALA A 179 -18.77 -1.22 11.61
N ASN A 180 -19.83 -0.70 12.22
CA ASN A 180 -20.60 0.44 11.73
C ASN A 180 -20.47 1.60 12.72
N ALA A 181 -19.89 2.73 12.31
CA ALA A 181 -19.79 3.95 13.11
C ALA A 181 -20.51 5.11 12.42
N THR A 182 -21.41 5.79 13.12
CA THR A 182 -22.19 6.91 12.56
C THR A 182 -22.16 8.12 13.49
N ASN A 183 -21.67 9.25 13.01
CA ASN A 183 -21.85 10.57 13.65
C ASN A 183 -22.91 11.35 12.86
N ALA A 184 -24.09 11.52 13.45
CA ALA A 184 -25.26 12.04 12.77
C ALA A 184 -25.17 13.54 12.46
N SER A 185 -26.07 14.01 11.60
CA SER A 185 -26.21 15.45 11.32
C SER A 185 -26.47 16.24 12.61
N GLY A 186 -25.72 17.31 12.83
CA GLY A 186 -25.82 18.15 14.03
C GLY A 186 -25.15 17.57 15.29
N ALA A 187 -24.60 16.36 15.22
CA ALA A 187 -23.81 15.76 16.29
C ALA A 187 -22.37 16.31 16.29
N TYR A 188 -21.75 16.35 17.48
CA TYR A 188 -20.39 16.86 17.69
C TYR A 188 -19.52 15.82 18.39
N ILE A 189 -18.29 15.67 17.92
CA ILE A 189 -17.23 14.93 18.62
C ILE A 189 -16.04 15.88 18.79
N THR A 190 -15.55 16.02 20.01
CA THR A 190 -14.35 16.82 20.31
C THR A 190 -13.39 16.01 21.16
N ILE A 191 -12.13 15.88 20.70
CA ILE A 191 -11.08 15.13 21.38
C ILE A 191 -9.91 16.05 21.74
N ASN A 192 -9.68 16.19 23.05
CA ASN A 192 -8.60 17.00 23.60
C ASN A 192 -7.46 16.14 24.21
N THR A 193 -7.46 14.83 23.94
CA THR A 193 -6.48 13.84 24.45
C THR A 193 -5.95 12.96 23.31
N ALA A 194 -4.99 12.06 23.57
CA ALA A 194 -4.41 11.19 22.54
C ALA A 194 -5.41 10.08 22.12
N GLY A 195 -6.39 10.43 21.29
CA GLY A 195 -7.41 9.53 20.76
C GLY A 195 -8.07 10.09 19.49
N THR A 196 -8.71 9.23 18.71
CA THR A 196 -9.35 9.62 17.45
C THR A 196 -10.79 10.10 17.63
N GLY A 197 -11.32 10.87 16.70
CA GLY A 197 -12.75 11.22 16.71
C GLY A 197 -13.64 9.99 16.58
N ILE A 198 -13.48 9.26 15.48
CA ILE A 198 -14.08 7.94 15.23
C ILE A 198 -12.98 6.89 15.07
N PHE A 199 -13.16 5.73 15.69
CA PHE A 199 -12.30 4.54 15.54
C PHE A 199 -13.16 3.33 15.12
N ALA A 200 -12.99 2.82 13.91
CA ALA A 200 -13.78 1.70 13.42
C ALA A 200 -12.91 0.58 12.85
N THR A 201 -12.99 -0.64 13.40
CA THR A 201 -12.10 -1.74 12.97
C THR A 201 -12.84 -3.06 12.81
N SER A 202 -12.46 -3.82 11.79
CA SER A 202 -12.97 -5.16 11.55
C SER A 202 -11.87 -6.09 11.05
N ASP A 203 -10.82 -6.23 11.83
CA ASP A 203 -9.64 -6.98 11.42
C ASP A 203 -9.82 -8.49 11.61
N GLY A 204 -9.16 -9.30 10.79
CA GLY A 204 -9.04 -10.74 10.97
C GLY A 204 -8.07 -11.11 12.09
N GLY A 205 -8.32 -12.24 12.75
CA GLY A 205 -7.47 -12.80 13.77
C GLY A 205 -6.25 -13.50 13.19
N ALA A 206 -5.17 -13.56 13.96
CA ALA A 206 -3.96 -14.28 13.56
C ALA A 206 -4.18 -15.80 13.58
N GLY A 207 -3.53 -16.51 12.65
CA GLY A 207 -3.36 -17.94 12.71
C GLY A 207 -2.37 -18.32 13.81
N ALA A 208 -2.58 -19.48 14.43
CA ALA A 208 -1.68 -19.94 15.48
C ALA A 208 -0.36 -20.44 14.89
N ASN A 209 0.74 -20.14 15.59
CA ASN A 209 2.00 -20.81 15.35
C ASN A 209 1.86 -22.30 15.67
N ASN A 210 2.72 -23.10 15.05
CA ASN A 210 2.77 -24.51 15.35
C ASN A 210 3.91 -24.89 16.32
N LEU A 211 3.77 -26.04 16.98
CA LEU A 211 4.81 -26.76 17.72
C LEU A 211 5.20 -28.03 16.93
N ASP A 212 6.49 -28.31 16.74
CA ASP A 212 7.00 -29.51 16.04
C ASP A 212 6.43 -29.75 14.61
N THR A 213 6.06 -30.99 14.22
CA THR A 213 5.75 -31.41 12.84
C THR A 213 4.36 -31.03 12.30
N ALA A 214 3.57 -30.23 12.99
CA ALA A 214 2.21 -29.87 12.55
C ALA A 214 2.12 -28.60 11.65
N ALA A 215 1.00 -28.44 10.97
CA ALA A 215 0.77 -27.26 10.14
C ALA A 215 0.41 -26.04 11.01
N PRO A 216 0.97 -24.84 10.76
CA PRO A 216 0.52 -23.62 11.38
C PRO A 216 -0.86 -23.19 10.84
N GLY A 217 -1.55 -22.36 11.61
CA GLY A 217 -2.83 -21.80 11.23
C GLY A 217 -2.70 -20.66 10.22
N ASN A 218 -3.66 -20.53 9.31
CA ASN A 218 -3.79 -19.37 8.44
C ASN A 218 -4.39 -18.17 9.19
N GLY A 219 -4.08 -16.96 8.74
CA GLY A 219 -4.74 -15.74 9.22
C GLY A 219 -6.18 -15.62 8.74
N GLY A 220 -7.04 -15.01 9.54
CA GLY A 220 -8.41 -14.70 9.16
C GLY A 220 -8.50 -13.47 8.25
N ASN A 221 -9.49 -13.40 7.39
CA ASN A 221 -9.69 -12.24 6.51
C ASN A 221 -10.24 -11.03 7.28
N GLY A 222 -9.95 -9.81 6.84
CA GLY A 222 -10.65 -8.60 7.29
C GLY A 222 -12.14 -8.65 6.96
N GLY A 223 -12.94 -7.98 7.79
CA GLY A 223 -14.39 -7.87 7.67
C GLY A 223 -14.84 -6.61 6.95
N VAL A 224 -15.98 -6.06 7.37
CA VAL A 224 -16.58 -4.87 6.75
C VAL A 224 -16.60 -3.71 7.75
N THR A 225 -16.04 -2.57 7.38
CA THR A 225 -16.06 -1.36 8.20
C THR A 225 -16.80 -0.25 7.45
N ASN A 226 -17.90 0.24 8.02
CA ASN A 226 -18.69 1.34 7.47
C ASN A 226 -18.65 2.53 8.41
N VAL A 227 -18.22 3.69 7.91
CA VAL A 227 -18.18 4.93 8.69
C VAL A 227 -18.99 6.02 7.98
N THR A 228 -19.87 6.70 8.71
CA THR A 228 -20.60 7.86 8.21
C THR A 228 -20.44 9.04 9.16
N ASN A 229 -19.88 10.15 8.69
CA ASN A 229 -19.86 11.42 9.41
C ASN A 229 -20.71 12.46 8.68
N SER A 230 -21.81 12.88 9.30
CA SER A 230 -22.63 14.02 8.87
C SER A 230 -22.59 15.17 9.86
N GLY A 231 -21.89 15.00 11.00
CA GLY A 231 -21.75 15.99 12.06
C GLY A 231 -20.39 16.71 12.03
N THR A 232 -19.97 17.25 13.17
CA THR A 232 -18.67 17.90 13.32
C THR A 232 -17.73 17.03 14.17
N ILE A 233 -16.48 16.90 13.73
CA ILE A 233 -15.40 16.23 14.47
C ILE A 233 -14.25 17.22 14.61
N ILE A 234 -13.75 17.39 15.84
CA ILE A 234 -12.58 18.24 16.14
C ILE A 234 -11.59 17.42 16.97
N THR A 235 -10.35 17.33 16.52
CA THR A 235 -9.24 16.72 17.26
C THR A 235 -8.06 17.68 17.35
N ASN A 236 -7.43 17.75 18.52
CA ASN A 236 -6.38 18.74 18.80
C ASN A 236 -4.97 18.18 19.07
N PRO A 237 -4.82 17.06 19.79
CA PRO A 237 -3.50 16.52 20.12
C PRO A 237 -2.81 15.87 18.92
N ALA A 238 -1.51 15.61 19.04
CA ALA A 238 -0.76 14.80 18.07
C ALA A 238 -1.27 13.36 18.05
N ASP A 239 -1.09 12.68 16.91
CA ASP A 239 -1.53 11.30 16.66
C ASP A 239 -3.03 11.08 16.89
N ALA A 240 -3.86 12.12 16.67
CA ALA A 240 -5.30 12.12 16.92
C ALA A 240 -6.09 12.37 15.64
N ASP A 241 -6.29 11.33 14.83
CA ASP A 241 -7.05 11.43 13.58
C ASP A 241 -8.52 11.79 13.82
N GLY A 242 -9.12 12.50 12.87
CA GLY A 242 -10.56 12.75 12.88
C GLY A 242 -11.33 11.43 12.78
N ILE A 243 -10.98 10.60 11.81
CA ILE A 243 -11.51 9.25 11.63
C ILE A 243 -10.36 8.30 11.31
N TRP A 244 -10.26 7.22 12.08
CA TRP A 244 -9.45 6.05 11.75
C TRP A 244 -10.36 4.86 11.45
N ALA A 245 -10.17 4.21 10.31
CA ALA A 245 -10.91 3.00 9.95
C ALA A 245 -10.00 1.89 9.38
N SER A 246 -10.21 0.64 9.82
CA SER A 246 -9.43 -0.50 9.32
C SER A 246 -10.27 -1.74 9.01
N SER A 247 -9.73 -2.58 8.12
CA SER A 247 -10.19 -3.95 7.89
C SER A 247 -9.03 -4.82 7.41
N LEU A 248 -8.13 -5.14 8.34
CA LEU A 248 -6.89 -5.84 8.05
C LEU A 248 -7.10 -7.36 8.01
N GLY A 249 -6.36 -8.06 7.17
CA GLY A 249 -6.21 -9.51 7.28
C GLY A 249 -5.28 -9.87 8.44
N GLY A 250 -5.54 -11.01 9.08
CA GLY A 250 -4.71 -11.56 10.14
C GLY A 250 -3.45 -12.21 9.60
N ASN A 251 -2.38 -12.25 10.39
CA ASN A 251 -1.12 -12.88 9.98
C ASN A 251 -1.23 -14.41 10.02
N GLY A 252 -0.54 -15.09 9.12
CA GLY A 252 -0.37 -16.54 9.17
C GLY A 252 0.60 -16.96 10.28
N GLY A 253 0.38 -18.14 10.85
CA GLY A 253 1.23 -18.72 11.88
C GLY A 253 2.57 -19.20 11.31
N SER A 254 3.62 -19.15 12.13
CA SER A 254 4.96 -19.65 11.74
C SER A 254 5.12 -21.13 12.05
N GLY A 255 5.90 -21.83 11.21
CA GLY A 255 6.41 -23.17 11.48
C GLY A 255 7.57 -23.14 12.50
N ASN A 256 7.72 -24.21 13.29
CA ASN A 256 8.76 -24.34 14.32
C ASN A 256 9.97 -25.14 13.79
N PRO A 257 11.21 -24.89 14.26
CA PRO A 257 12.31 -25.81 14.06
C PRO A 257 12.13 -27.15 14.79
N SER A 258 12.10 -28.26 14.05
CA SER A 258 12.02 -29.59 14.65
C SER A 258 12.95 -30.62 13.99
N SER A 259 13.09 -31.80 14.62
CA SER A 259 13.90 -32.91 14.13
C SER A 259 13.26 -33.70 12.97
N GLY A 260 12.05 -33.33 12.54
CA GLY A 260 11.34 -33.88 11.37
C GLY A 260 11.34 -32.91 10.17
N ALA A 261 10.55 -33.19 9.12
CA ALA A 261 10.36 -32.24 8.00
C ALA A 261 9.62 -30.98 8.51
N GLY A 262 10.12 -29.79 8.17
CA GLY A 262 9.48 -28.52 8.55
C GLY A 262 8.12 -28.36 7.86
N ASN A 263 7.26 -27.46 8.38
CA ASN A 263 5.95 -27.16 7.79
C ASN A 263 5.91 -25.81 7.10
N VAL A 264 5.13 -25.72 6.01
CA VAL A 264 4.92 -24.46 5.28
C VAL A 264 4.27 -23.44 6.21
N GLY A 265 4.77 -22.21 6.19
CA GLY A 265 4.19 -21.12 6.97
C GLY A 265 2.72 -20.87 6.61
N GLY A 266 1.92 -20.47 7.59
CA GLY A 266 0.50 -20.17 7.38
C GLY A 266 0.32 -18.99 6.41
N ILE A 267 -0.73 -19.03 5.60
CA ILE A 267 -1.05 -17.94 4.68
C ILE A 267 -1.66 -16.77 5.47
N GLY A 268 -1.27 -15.53 5.14
CA GLY A 268 -1.89 -14.33 5.67
C GLY A 268 -3.32 -14.13 5.14
N GLY A 269 -4.24 -13.68 5.98
CA GLY A 269 -5.62 -13.38 5.58
C GLY A 269 -5.70 -12.19 4.65
N ASN A 270 -6.71 -12.12 3.80
CA ASN A 270 -6.92 -10.98 2.91
C ASN A 270 -7.50 -9.78 3.68
N GLY A 271 -7.20 -8.56 3.24
CA GLY A 271 -7.87 -7.36 3.72
C GLY A 271 -9.36 -7.35 3.35
N GLY A 272 -10.18 -6.73 4.19
CA GLY A 272 -11.62 -6.66 3.98
C GLY A 272 -12.07 -5.40 3.22
N THR A 273 -13.22 -4.86 3.57
CA THR A 273 -13.77 -3.66 2.93
C THR A 273 -13.96 -2.52 3.92
N VAL A 274 -13.53 -1.32 3.57
CA VAL A 274 -13.87 -0.08 4.28
C VAL A 274 -14.68 0.82 3.35
N THR A 275 -15.88 1.23 3.80
CA THR A 275 -16.69 2.26 3.14
C THR A 275 -16.87 3.45 4.08
N LEU A 276 -16.46 4.64 3.64
CA LEU A 276 -16.52 5.85 4.45
C LEU A 276 -17.24 6.97 3.70
N THR A 277 -18.20 7.61 4.36
CA THR A 277 -18.89 8.80 3.84
C THR A 277 -18.71 9.96 4.81
N ASN A 278 -18.11 11.06 4.37
CA ASN A 278 -18.07 12.33 5.09
C ASN A 278 -18.91 13.39 4.38
N ASN A 279 -20.01 13.77 5.00
CA ASN A 279 -20.86 14.91 4.62
C ASN A 279 -20.73 16.07 5.61
N GLY A 280 -20.03 15.85 6.73
CA GLY A 280 -19.87 16.79 7.82
C GLY A 280 -18.56 17.58 7.79
N THR A 281 -18.18 18.16 8.92
CA THR A 281 -16.90 18.87 9.09
C THR A 281 -15.93 18.05 9.93
N ILE A 282 -14.68 17.96 9.50
CA ILE A 282 -13.58 17.37 10.26
C ILE A 282 -12.46 18.41 10.37
N THR A 283 -11.98 18.65 11.59
CA THR A 283 -10.84 19.53 11.84
C THR A 283 -9.83 18.85 12.75
N THR A 284 -8.57 18.77 12.30
CA THR A 284 -7.46 18.22 13.09
C THR A 284 -6.30 19.23 13.16
N SER A 285 -5.60 19.27 14.30
CA SER A 285 -4.53 20.27 14.51
C SER A 285 -3.21 19.73 15.08
N GLY A 286 -3.18 18.50 15.58
CA GLY A 286 -1.94 17.90 16.03
C GLY A 286 -1.07 17.38 14.89
N ALA A 287 0.22 17.19 15.16
CA ALA A 287 1.13 16.51 14.24
C ALA A 287 0.68 15.07 13.98
N SER A 288 0.93 14.54 12.78
CA SER A 288 0.55 13.19 12.35
C SER A 288 -0.95 12.88 12.57
N SER A 289 -1.80 13.91 12.54
CA SER A 289 -3.25 13.77 12.81
C SER A 289 -4.04 14.06 11.54
N SER A 290 -4.30 13.02 10.77
CA SER A 290 -5.03 13.09 9.51
C SER A 290 -6.52 13.35 9.73
N GLY A 291 -7.18 13.98 8.77
CA GLY A 291 -8.64 14.17 8.83
C GLY A 291 -9.36 12.83 8.77
N ILE A 292 -9.01 12.03 7.77
CA ILE A 292 -9.46 10.66 7.57
C ILE A 292 -8.24 9.80 7.28
N ASP A 293 -8.09 8.70 8.01
CA ASP A 293 -7.11 7.65 7.76
C ASP A 293 -7.84 6.31 7.62
N VAL A 294 -7.60 5.63 6.50
CA VAL A 294 -8.14 4.31 6.21
C VAL A 294 -7.02 3.34 5.87
N SER A 295 -6.94 2.25 6.62
CA SER A 295 -5.97 1.18 6.40
C SER A 295 -6.64 -0.16 6.13
N VAL A 296 -6.46 -0.66 4.90
CA VAL A 296 -6.82 -2.02 4.52
C VAL A 296 -5.56 -2.71 4.04
N SER A 297 -5.25 -3.86 4.62
CA SER A 297 -4.08 -4.64 4.22
C SER A 297 -4.38 -6.12 4.28
N GLY A 298 -3.75 -6.89 3.41
CA GLY A 298 -3.56 -8.32 3.66
C GLY A 298 -2.62 -8.54 4.85
N GLY A 299 -2.80 -9.66 5.54
CA GLY A 299 -1.92 -10.12 6.61
C GLY A 299 -0.63 -10.71 6.06
N THR A 300 0.42 -10.76 6.89
CA THR A 300 1.70 -11.35 6.50
C THR A 300 1.62 -12.87 6.46
N GLY A 301 2.33 -13.50 5.54
CA GLY A 301 2.55 -14.94 5.56
C GLY A 301 3.48 -15.35 6.71
N GLY A 302 3.27 -16.54 7.25
CA GLY A 302 4.09 -17.12 8.31
C GLY A 302 5.44 -17.62 7.81
N VAL A 303 6.44 -17.68 8.69
CA VAL A 303 7.75 -18.23 8.35
C VAL A 303 7.66 -19.76 8.22
N GLY A 304 8.36 -20.34 7.25
CA GLY A 304 8.45 -21.79 7.08
C GLY A 304 9.33 -22.46 8.13
N GLY A 305 9.04 -23.73 8.46
CA GLY A 305 9.79 -24.50 9.45
C GLY A 305 11.24 -24.77 9.02
N SER A 306 12.18 -24.64 9.97
CA SER A 306 13.61 -24.92 9.79
C SER A 306 13.97 -26.31 10.34
N THR A 307 15.00 -26.99 9.83
CA THR A 307 15.37 -28.31 10.38
C THR A 307 16.88 -28.49 10.41
N GLY A 308 17.38 -29.32 11.33
CA GLY A 308 18.81 -29.55 11.48
C GLY A 308 19.39 -30.61 10.55
N LEU A 309 18.59 -31.57 10.04
CA LEU A 309 19.03 -32.73 9.24
C LEU A 309 18.09 -33.08 8.06
N GLY A 310 17.03 -32.29 7.79
CA GLY A 310 16.01 -32.57 6.76
C GLY A 310 15.72 -31.38 5.84
N ASP A 311 14.61 -31.44 5.08
CA ASP A 311 14.17 -30.36 4.19
C ASP A 311 13.50 -29.24 5.00
N ALA A 312 13.89 -28.00 4.73
CA ALA A 312 13.16 -26.83 5.21
C ALA A 312 11.81 -26.71 4.50
N SER A 313 10.93 -25.87 5.04
CA SER A 313 9.62 -25.60 4.44
C SER A 313 9.47 -24.17 3.96
N ALA A 314 8.62 -24.01 2.94
CA ALA A 314 8.38 -22.71 2.33
C ALA A 314 7.70 -21.72 3.29
N GLY A 315 7.94 -20.43 3.08
CA GLY A 315 7.18 -19.38 3.74
C GLY A 315 5.74 -19.31 3.24
N GLY A 316 4.82 -18.89 4.11
CA GLY A 316 3.42 -18.67 3.76
C GLY A 316 3.25 -17.47 2.83
N ALA A 317 2.25 -17.49 1.96
CA ALA A 317 1.92 -16.34 1.13
C ALA A 317 1.35 -15.19 1.98
N GLY A 318 1.62 -13.95 1.59
CA GLY A 318 0.93 -12.77 2.10
C GLY A 318 -0.50 -12.67 1.57
N GLY A 319 -1.41 -12.13 2.37
CA GLY A 319 -2.80 -11.92 1.96
C GLY A 319 -2.94 -10.76 0.97
N THR A 320 -3.98 -10.75 0.15
CA THR A 320 -4.24 -9.61 -0.75
C THR A 320 -4.81 -8.42 0.01
N GLY A 321 -4.53 -7.20 -0.46
CA GLY A 321 -5.26 -6.00 -0.06
C GLY A 321 -6.75 -6.10 -0.36
N GLY A 322 -7.53 -5.25 0.29
CA GLY A 322 -8.99 -5.29 0.22
C GLY A 322 -9.58 -4.16 -0.62
N THR A 323 -10.71 -3.59 -0.19
CA THR A 323 -11.37 -2.49 -0.91
C THR A 323 -11.58 -1.30 0.02
N VAL A 324 -11.20 -0.10 -0.45
CA VAL A 324 -11.47 1.17 0.22
C VAL A 324 -12.32 2.03 -0.69
N ASN A 325 -13.49 2.44 -0.21
CA ASN A 325 -14.39 3.36 -0.89
C ASN A 325 -14.66 4.57 0.01
N ILE A 326 -14.15 5.75 -0.36
CA ILE A 326 -14.35 6.98 0.40
C ILE A 326 -15.13 7.99 -0.42
N THR A 327 -16.18 8.56 0.15
CA THR A 327 -16.93 9.69 -0.42
C THR A 327 -16.88 10.87 0.53
N ASN A 328 -16.29 11.98 0.10
CA ASN A 328 -16.26 13.23 0.85
C ASN A 328 -17.08 14.30 0.13
N THR A 329 -18.21 14.72 0.69
CA THR A 329 -18.96 15.91 0.26
C THR A 329 -18.84 17.07 1.26
N GLY A 330 -18.30 16.80 2.45
CA GLY A 330 -18.10 17.76 3.54
C GLY A 330 -16.75 18.48 3.50
N THR A 331 -16.40 19.12 4.62
CA THR A 331 -15.14 19.87 4.79
C THR A 331 -14.16 19.08 5.64
N ILE A 332 -12.90 19.03 5.21
CA ILE A 332 -11.79 18.49 5.98
C ILE A 332 -10.68 19.53 6.06
N ALA A 333 -10.24 19.86 7.28
CA ALA A 333 -9.14 20.79 7.52
C ALA A 333 -8.12 20.18 8.49
N THR A 334 -6.88 20.05 8.06
CA THR A 334 -5.75 19.59 8.88
C THR A 334 -4.66 20.65 8.89
N SER A 335 -3.97 20.80 10.03
CA SER A 335 -2.95 21.86 10.21
C SER A 335 -1.65 21.41 10.87
N GLY A 336 -1.60 20.20 11.43
CA GLY A 336 -0.35 19.67 11.99
C GLY A 336 0.60 19.15 10.91
N ALA A 337 1.90 19.09 11.22
CA ALA A 337 2.89 18.50 10.33
C ALA A 337 2.60 17.01 10.06
N LEU A 338 2.89 16.53 8.84
CA LEU A 338 2.62 15.15 8.41
C LEU A 338 1.13 14.75 8.41
N ALA A 339 0.22 15.72 8.48
CA ALA A 339 -1.22 15.46 8.55
C ALA A 339 -1.87 15.47 7.16
N TYR A 340 -2.43 14.35 6.75
CA TYR A 340 -3.18 14.25 5.50
C TYR A 340 -4.59 14.78 5.68
N GLY A 341 -5.16 15.38 4.63
CA GLY A 341 -6.62 15.60 4.61
C GLY A 341 -7.35 14.26 4.65
N LEU A 342 -7.08 13.44 3.65
CA LEU A 342 -7.55 12.07 3.51
C LEU A 342 -6.37 11.17 3.14
N LEU A 343 -6.19 10.10 3.89
CA LEU A 343 -5.20 9.06 3.65
C LEU A 343 -5.91 7.70 3.53
N ALA A 344 -5.59 6.94 2.48
CA ALA A 344 -6.19 5.63 2.24
C ALA A 344 -5.18 4.62 1.68
N PHE A 345 -5.08 3.46 2.33
CA PHE A 345 -4.22 2.34 1.91
C PHE A 345 -5.04 1.09 1.60
N SER A 346 -4.65 0.38 0.54
CA SER A 346 -5.11 -0.98 0.24
C SER A 346 -3.96 -1.86 -0.20
N ASN A 347 -3.16 -2.32 0.77
CA ASN A 347 -1.87 -2.96 0.50
C ASN A 347 -1.94 -4.49 0.56
N GLY A 348 -1.12 -5.15 -0.24
CA GLY A 348 -0.86 -6.57 -0.09
C GLY A 348 0.01 -6.86 1.13
N GLY A 349 -0.23 -8.00 1.78
CA GLY A 349 0.60 -8.51 2.87
C GLY A 349 1.93 -9.05 2.36
N THR A 350 2.96 -9.03 3.20
CA THR A 350 4.27 -9.58 2.84
C THR A 350 4.25 -11.12 2.86
N GLY A 351 5.00 -11.75 1.96
CA GLY A 351 5.27 -13.19 2.03
C GLY A 351 6.16 -13.53 3.22
N GLY A 352 5.94 -14.71 3.82
CA GLY A 352 6.77 -15.22 4.91
C GLY A 352 8.11 -15.74 4.41
N ALA A 353 9.14 -15.70 5.26
CA ALA A 353 10.44 -16.28 4.89
C ALA A 353 10.37 -17.81 4.80
N GLY A 354 11.15 -18.41 3.90
CA GLY A 354 11.41 -19.85 3.90
C GLY A 354 12.21 -20.26 5.13
N GLY A 355 12.09 -21.52 5.54
CA GLY A 355 12.92 -22.10 6.59
C GLY A 355 14.35 -22.35 6.12
N THR A 356 15.26 -22.53 7.08
CA THR A 356 16.68 -22.86 6.82
C THR A 356 16.96 -24.32 7.17
N ALA A 357 17.66 -25.07 6.33
CA ALA A 357 18.10 -26.44 6.63
C ALA A 357 19.26 -26.89 5.72
N PHE A 358 19.51 -28.20 5.62
CA PHE A 358 20.45 -28.74 4.62
C PHE A 358 19.93 -28.54 3.18
N ASN A 359 18.61 -28.65 3.00
CA ASN A 359 17.91 -28.16 1.81
C ASN A 359 17.04 -26.99 2.26
N ASP A 360 17.40 -25.79 1.83
CA ASP A 360 16.63 -24.59 2.12
C ASP A 360 15.27 -24.59 1.43
N ALA A 361 14.43 -23.63 1.77
CA ALA A 361 13.08 -23.54 1.23
C ALA A 361 12.73 -22.14 0.73
N PRO A 362 11.79 -22.05 -0.24
CA PRO A 362 11.49 -20.79 -0.88
C PRO A 362 10.71 -19.85 0.04
N GLY A 363 10.89 -18.55 -0.20
CA GLY A 363 10.06 -17.52 0.42
C GLY A 363 8.64 -17.54 -0.12
N GLY A 364 7.68 -17.15 0.72
CA GLY A 364 6.29 -17.00 0.32
C GLY A 364 6.09 -15.82 -0.63
N ILE A 365 5.11 -15.90 -1.51
CA ILE A 365 4.76 -14.79 -2.40
C ILE A 365 4.12 -13.62 -1.61
N GLY A 366 4.41 -12.39 -2.00
CA GLY A 366 3.72 -11.20 -1.52
C GLY A 366 2.29 -11.13 -2.06
N GLY A 367 1.37 -10.61 -1.26
CA GLY A 367 -0.02 -10.42 -1.65
C GLY A 367 -0.20 -9.27 -2.63
N ASN A 368 -1.21 -9.33 -3.48
CA ASN A 368 -1.51 -8.21 -4.38
C ASN A 368 -2.11 -7.04 -3.60
N GLY A 369 -1.86 -5.80 -4.04
CA GLY A 369 -2.58 -4.62 -3.60
C GLY A 369 -4.06 -4.69 -3.96
N GLY A 370 -4.88 -3.98 -3.19
CA GLY A 370 -6.34 -4.00 -3.31
C GLY A 370 -6.87 -2.90 -4.24
N THR A 371 -8.01 -2.31 -3.87
CA THR A 371 -8.60 -1.19 -4.63
C THR A 371 -8.85 -0.01 -3.70
N VAL A 372 -8.40 1.17 -4.10
CA VAL A 372 -8.72 2.44 -3.43
C VAL A 372 -9.50 3.33 -4.38
N THR A 373 -10.74 3.66 -4.03
CA THR A 373 -11.57 4.64 -4.75
C THR A 373 -11.94 5.78 -3.81
N ILE A 374 -11.57 7.01 -4.19
CA ILE A 374 -11.92 8.23 -3.47
C ILE A 374 -12.74 9.13 -4.38
N THR A 375 -13.94 9.50 -3.94
CA THR A 375 -14.76 10.53 -4.56
C THR A 375 -14.79 11.75 -3.66
N ALA A 376 -14.13 12.85 -4.06
CA ALA A 376 -14.03 14.07 -3.27
C ALA A 376 -14.78 15.21 -3.96
N ASN A 377 -15.95 15.56 -3.44
CA ASN A 377 -16.84 16.62 -3.93
C ASN A 377 -16.91 17.85 -2.99
N GLY A 378 -16.28 17.76 -1.81
CA GLY A 378 -16.21 18.83 -0.81
C GLY A 378 -14.89 19.59 -0.80
N THR A 379 -14.55 20.23 0.31
CA THR A 379 -13.31 21.01 0.49
C THR A 379 -12.31 20.25 1.34
N ILE A 380 -11.04 20.22 0.94
CA ILE A 380 -9.97 19.57 1.69
C ILE A 380 -8.79 20.53 1.80
N THR A 381 -8.33 20.79 3.01
CA THR A 381 -7.23 21.72 3.29
C THR A 381 -6.24 21.04 4.24
N ALA A 382 -4.98 20.92 3.83
CA ALA A 382 -3.91 20.32 4.62
C ALA A 382 -2.72 21.28 4.71
N LEU A 383 -2.63 22.00 5.83
CA LEU A 383 -1.68 23.12 6.02
C LEU A 383 -0.44 22.72 6.84
N GLY A 384 -0.20 21.42 7.01
CA GLY A 384 0.95 20.90 7.74
C GLY A 384 2.27 21.20 7.05
N SER A 385 3.21 21.84 7.74
CA SER A 385 4.57 22.05 7.24
C SER A 385 5.56 21.09 7.93
N GLY A 386 6.21 20.21 7.17
CA GLY A 386 7.23 19.26 7.66
C GLY A 386 7.93 18.55 6.49
N SER A 387 8.98 17.77 6.77
CA SER A 387 9.81 17.12 5.73
C SER A 387 9.21 15.86 5.11
N GLY A 388 8.04 15.39 5.59
CA GLY A 388 7.38 14.18 5.08
C GLY A 388 6.09 14.43 4.31
N GLY A 389 5.84 15.68 3.89
CA GLY A 389 4.65 16.05 3.13
C GLY A 389 3.36 16.09 3.96
N SER A 390 2.38 16.87 3.51
CA SER A 390 1.01 16.87 4.06
C SER A 390 -0.01 16.98 2.92
N PRO A 391 -0.22 15.89 2.17
CA PRO A 391 -1.15 15.88 1.05
C PRO A 391 -2.60 16.11 1.46
N ALA A 392 -3.38 16.74 0.59
CA ALA A 392 -4.82 16.84 0.81
C ALA A 392 -5.50 15.47 0.59
N ILE A 393 -5.15 14.75 -0.48
CA ILE A 393 -5.66 13.41 -0.77
C ILE A 393 -4.47 12.48 -1.05
N GLY A 394 -4.29 11.44 -0.25
CA GLY A 394 -3.32 10.36 -0.44
C GLY A 394 -4.04 9.01 -0.65
N ALA A 395 -3.74 8.32 -1.74
CA ALA A 395 -4.36 7.04 -2.09
C ALA A 395 -3.32 6.02 -2.58
N PHE A 396 -3.21 4.90 -1.88
CA PHE A 396 -2.11 3.96 -2.06
C PHE A 396 -2.66 2.54 -2.17
N ALA A 397 -2.32 1.81 -3.24
CA ALA A 397 -2.65 0.40 -3.36
C ALA A 397 -1.43 -0.37 -3.85
N ASP A 398 -0.56 -0.73 -2.91
CA ASP A 398 0.73 -1.33 -3.23
C ASP A 398 0.71 -2.86 -3.03
N GLY A 399 1.46 -3.58 -3.84
CA GLY A 399 1.72 -5.01 -3.66
C GLY A 399 2.63 -5.28 -2.47
N GLY A 400 2.41 -6.41 -1.80
CA GLY A 400 3.27 -6.86 -0.70
C GLY A 400 4.60 -7.41 -1.20
N THR A 401 5.65 -7.30 -0.39
CA THR A 401 6.96 -7.87 -0.74
C THR A 401 6.94 -9.40 -0.66
N GLY A 402 7.74 -10.06 -1.49
CA GLY A 402 8.00 -11.50 -1.35
C GLY A 402 8.85 -11.81 -0.12
N GLY A 403 8.72 -13.02 0.41
CA GLY A 403 9.49 -13.50 1.56
C GLY A 403 10.91 -13.89 1.19
N GLY A 404 11.83 -13.79 2.15
CA GLY A 404 13.22 -14.22 1.95
C GLY A 404 13.39 -15.74 1.91
N ALA A 405 14.47 -16.23 1.30
CA ALA A 405 14.92 -17.61 1.32
C ALA A 405 16.44 -17.65 1.59
N ALA A 406 16.96 -18.81 1.97
CA ALA A 406 18.38 -19.06 2.16
C ALA A 406 19.07 -19.60 0.88
N ASP A 407 20.39 -19.76 0.95
CA ASP A 407 21.40 -19.65 -0.11
C ASP A 407 21.06 -20.22 -1.50
N ASP A 408 20.50 -21.42 -1.64
CA ASP A 408 20.29 -22.05 -2.96
C ASP A 408 18.83 -21.98 -3.47
N VAL A 409 17.93 -21.30 -2.74
CA VAL A 409 16.48 -21.42 -2.98
C VAL A 409 15.81 -20.08 -3.23
N SER A 410 14.78 -20.09 -4.08
CA SER A 410 14.19 -18.86 -4.60
C SER A 410 13.51 -18.03 -3.50
N GLY A 411 13.83 -16.74 -3.45
CA GLY A 411 13.02 -15.77 -2.73
C GLY A 411 11.60 -15.72 -3.30
N GLY A 412 10.63 -15.32 -2.49
CA GLY A 412 9.24 -15.21 -2.91
C GLY A 412 9.04 -14.06 -3.90
N ASN A 413 8.10 -14.19 -4.83
CA ASN A 413 7.76 -13.10 -5.73
C ASN A 413 7.02 -11.99 -4.99
N GLY A 414 7.24 -10.73 -5.37
CA GLY A 414 6.44 -9.60 -4.93
C GLY A 414 5.02 -9.63 -5.52
N GLY A 415 4.06 -9.12 -4.76
CA GLY A 415 2.67 -9.04 -5.18
C GLY A 415 2.43 -7.90 -6.17
N ARG A 416 1.40 -8.01 -7.01
CA ARG A 416 1.04 -6.95 -7.95
C ARG A 416 0.47 -5.72 -7.23
N GLY A 417 0.64 -4.53 -7.80
CA GLY A 417 -0.04 -3.33 -7.34
C GLY A 417 -1.56 -3.40 -7.50
N GLY A 418 -2.25 -2.59 -6.72
CA GLY A 418 -3.70 -2.47 -6.70
C GLY A 418 -4.22 -1.34 -7.59
N LEU A 419 -5.54 -1.29 -7.80
CA LEU A 419 -6.16 -0.20 -8.57
C LEU A 419 -6.38 1.02 -7.68
N VAL A 420 -5.91 2.18 -8.12
CA VAL A 420 -6.18 3.46 -7.44
C VAL A 420 -6.95 4.39 -8.36
N ALA A 421 -8.09 4.90 -7.89
CA ALA A 421 -8.91 5.87 -8.59
C ALA A 421 -9.32 7.02 -7.66
N VAL A 422 -8.88 8.22 -7.97
CA VAL A 422 -9.32 9.46 -7.32
C VAL A 422 -10.18 10.25 -8.30
N ASN A 423 -11.45 10.45 -7.94
CA ASN A 423 -12.38 11.32 -8.64
C ASN A 423 -12.68 12.55 -7.77
N ALA A 424 -11.92 13.63 -7.99
CA ALA A 424 -12.03 14.85 -7.20
C ALA A 424 -12.79 15.91 -8.02
N ASN A 425 -14.05 16.12 -7.67
CA ASN A 425 -14.87 17.22 -8.18
C ASN A 425 -14.96 18.35 -7.14
N LEU A 426 -13.87 19.09 -7.01
CA LEU A 426 -13.66 20.13 -6.01
C LEU A 426 -14.21 21.48 -6.48
N SER A 427 -15.30 21.48 -7.25
CA SER A 427 -15.92 22.69 -7.83
C SER A 427 -16.96 23.36 -6.92
N ALA A 428 -17.34 22.73 -5.81
CA ALA A 428 -18.33 23.27 -4.87
C ALA A 428 -17.72 24.35 -3.97
N SER A 429 -17.93 25.64 -4.29
CA SER A 429 -17.45 26.79 -3.51
C SER A 429 -17.79 26.71 -1.99
N PRO A 430 -16.83 26.98 -1.07
CA PRO A 430 -15.42 27.31 -1.31
C PRO A 430 -14.62 26.00 -1.47
N GLY A 431 -14.61 25.43 -2.67
CA GLY A 431 -14.16 24.07 -2.94
C GLY A 431 -12.80 24.09 -3.59
N GLY A 432 -11.91 23.27 -3.06
CA GLY A 432 -10.57 23.07 -3.57
C GLY A 432 -9.77 22.15 -2.66
N ALA A 433 -8.66 21.65 -3.17
CA ALA A 433 -7.62 21.01 -2.37
C ALA A 433 -6.47 22.00 -2.19
N THR A 434 -6.22 22.41 -0.95
CA THR A 434 -5.14 23.35 -0.64
C THR A 434 -4.10 22.69 0.26
N THR A 435 -2.83 22.78 -0.14
CA THR A 435 -1.72 22.25 0.64
C THR A 435 -0.58 23.25 0.80
N THR A 436 0.17 23.10 1.89
CA THR A 436 1.40 23.86 2.15
C THR A 436 2.49 22.93 2.68
N GLY A 437 3.76 23.32 2.54
CA GLY A 437 4.91 22.53 3.02
C GLY A 437 5.61 21.80 1.88
N ALA A 438 6.86 21.39 2.11
CA ALA A 438 7.61 20.62 1.12
C ALA A 438 7.02 19.22 0.94
N SER A 439 7.07 18.70 -0.28
CA SER A 439 6.52 17.37 -0.62
C SER A 439 5.04 17.21 -0.28
N SER A 440 4.24 18.29 -0.37
CA SER A 440 2.81 18.32 -0.02
C SER A 440 1.92 18.44 -1.27
N PRO A 441 1.78 17.40 -2.10
CA PRO A 441 0.89 17.44 -3.25
C PRO A 441 -0.60 17.57 -2.87
N ALA A 442 -1.42 18.19 -3.71
CA ALA A 442 -2.86 18.24 -3.45
C ALA A 442 -3.51 16.86 -3.64
N VAL A 443 -3.15 16.14 -4.71
CA VAL A 443 -3.56 14.75 -4.93
C VAL A 443 -2.32 13.90 -5.13
N TYR A 444 -2.18 12.85 -4.32
CA TYR A 444 -1.09 11.88 -4.39
C TYR A 444 -1.65 10.47 -4.48
N LEU A 445 -1.25 9.73 -5.52
CA LEU A 445 -1.68 8.36 -5.71
C LEU A 445 -0.57 7.46 -6.25
N THR A 446 -0.48 6.25 -5.67
CA THR A 446 0.46 5.21 -6.09
C THR A 446 -0.23 3.86 -6.24
N ALA A 447 0.21 3.10 -7.25
CA ALA A 447 -0.28 1.76 -7.52
C ALA A 447 0.90 0.80 -7.74
N ASN A 448 1.78 0.66 -6.74
CA ASN A 448 3.10 0.05 -6.91
C ASN A 448 3.07 -1.48 -6.83
N GLY A 449 3.92 -2.15 -7.59
CA GLY A 449 4.22 -3.57 -7.38
C GLY A 449 5.10 -3.78 -6.15
N GLY A 450 4.92 -4.91 -5.47
CA GLY A 450 5.75 -5.30 -4.33
C GLY A 450 7.12 -5.81 -4.78
N ALA A 451 8.16 -5.60 -3.97
CA ALA A 451 9.49 -6.12 -4.27
C ALA A 451 9.56 -7.66 -4.17
N GLY A 452 10.42 -8.28 -4.96
CA GLY A 452 10.78 -9.69 -4.79
C GLY A 452 11.58 -9.90 -3.50
N GLY A 453 11.41 -11.07 -2.88
CA GLY A 453 12.17 -11.47 -1.70
C GLY A 453 13.60 -11.88 -2.04
N VAL A 454 14.52 -11.71 -1.11
CA VAL A 454 15.92 -12.15 -1.26
C VAL A 454 15.98 -13.68 -1.24
N GLY A 455 16.87 -14.31 -2.00
CA GLY A 455 17.07 -15.76 -1.96
C GLY A 455 18.33 -16.16 -2.72
N GLY A 456 18.49 -17.46 -2.99
CA GLY A 456 19.46 -17.95 -3.97
C GLY A 456 19.20 -17.30 -5.33
N PRO A 457 18.23 -17.79 -6.10
CA PRO A 457 17.49 -16.91 -7.00
C PRO A 457 16.68 -15.89 -6.19
N GLY A 458 16.89 -14.59 -6.36
CA GLY A 458 15.94 -13.59 -5.87
C GLY A 458 14.51 -13.79 -6.43
N GLY A 459 13.52 -13.27 -5.73
CA GLY A 459 12.13 -13.27 -6.17
C GLY A 459 11.87 -12.25 -7.28
N TRP A 460 10.83 -12.50 -8.08
CA TRP A 460 10.40 -11.57 -9.13
C TRP A 460 9.71 -10.38 -8.48
N GLY A 461 9.96 -9.16 -8.96
CA GLY A 461 9.16 -8.02 -8.53
C GLY A 461 7.72 -8.11 -9.06
N GLY A 462 6.77 -7.54 -8.32
CA GLY A 462 5.38 -7.47 -8.73
C GLY A 462 5.14 -6.42 -9.81
N ASN A 463 4.19 -6.69 -10.71
CA ASN A 463 3.74 -5.65 -11.64
C ASN A 463 2.94 -4.58 -10.90
N ALA A 464 3.17 -3.31 -11.19
CA ALA A 464 2.30 -2.23 -10.72
C ALA A 464 0.90 -2.31 -11.37
N ASN A 465 0.02 -1.36 -11.08
CA ASN A 465 -1.33 -1.32 -11.67
C ASN A 465 -1.78 0.13 -11.92
N VAL A 466 -3.05 0.35 -12.27
CA VAL A 466 -3.55 1.63 -12.78
C VAL A 466 -3.76 2.63 -11.66
N ALA A 467 -3.11 3.79 -11.81
CA ALA A 467 -3.31 4.96 -10.98
C ALA A 467 -4.08 6.02 -11.80
N THR A 468 -5.33 6.31 -11.42
CA THR A 468 -6.25 7.22 -12.14
C THR A 468 -6.60 8.45 -11.33
N ALA A 469 -6.37 9.65 -11.87
CA ALA A 469 -6.83 10.90 -11.30
C ALA A 469 -7.81 11.60 -12.26
N ASN A 470 -9.05 11.81 -11.83
CA ASN A 470 -10.06 12.61 -12.54
C ASN A 470 -10.34 13.87 -11.72
N ILE A 471 -9.94 15.04 -12.22
CA ILE A 471 -9.99 16.29 -11.44
C ILE A 471 -10.83 17.37 -12.13
N THR A 472 -11.74 17.97 -11.35
CA THR A 472 -12.43 19.24 -11.64
C THR A 472 -12.36 20.16 -10.41
N GLY A 473 -12.37 21.48 -10.60
CA GLY A 473 -12.27 22.45 -9.49
C GLY A 473 -10.85 23.00 -9.29
N VAL A 474 -10.52 23.43 -8.06
CA VAL A 474 -9.30 24.18 -7.75
C VAL A 474 -8.31 23.37 -6.91
N LEU A 475 -7.07 23.26 -7.36
CA LEU A 475 -5.93 22.75 -6.58
C LEU A 475 -4.91 23.88 -6.37
N VAL A 476 -4.48 24.07 -5.12
CA VAL A 476 -3.44 25.05 -4.76
C VAL A 476 -2.40 24.38 -3.89
N THR A 477 -1.15 24.38 -4.31
CA THR A 477 -0.03 23.83 -3.54
C THR A 477 1.09 24.86 -3.37
N SER A 478 1.76 24.80 -2.23
CA SER A 478 2.92 25.66 -1.96
C SER A 478 3.99 24.95 -1.13
N GLY A 479 5.26 25.14 -1.51
CA GLY A 479 6.40 24.43 -0.95
C GLY A 479 7.18 23.72 -2.05
N GLY A 480 8.44 23.38 -1.79
CA GLY A 480 9.27 22.65 -2.77
C GLY A 480 8.71 21.25 -3.04
N GLU A 481 8.91 20.73 -4.25
CA GLU A 481 8.51 19.37 -4.67
C GLU A 481 7.04 19.04 -4.34
N SER A 482 6.13 20.01 -4.53
CA SER A 482 4.73 19.86 -4.12
C SER A 482 3.77 19.91 -5.32
N PRO A 483 3.62 18.80 -6.07
CA PRO A 483 2.79 18.79 -7.27
C PRO A 483 1.31 19.06 -7.02
N GLY A 484 0.60 19.62 -8.00
CA GLY A 484 -0.86 19.69 -7.93
C GLY A 484 -1.47 18.29 -7.92
N VAL A 485 -1.05 17.47 -8.87
CA VAL A 485 -1.38 16.04 -8.93
C VAL A 485 -0.08 15.27 -9.10
N TYR A 486 0.14 14.25 -8.27
CA TYR A 486 1.20 13.27 -8.44
C TYR A 486 0.59 11.86 -8.54
N ALA A 487 0.79 11.23 -9.69
CA ALA A 487 0.29 9.91 -10.02
C ALA A 487 1.45 8.99 -10.44
N LEU A 488 1.65 7.91 -9.69
CA LEU A 488 2.76 6.97 -9.92
C LEU A 488 2.26 5.53 -10.07
N SER A 489 2.77 4.84 -11.09
CA SER A 489 2.65 3.39 -11.24
C SER A 489 4.06 2.79 -11.35
N ASN A 490 4.60 2.27 -10.23
CA ASN A 490 5.96 1.75 -10.19
C ASN A 490 6.02 0.22 -10.04
N GLY A 491 6.79 -0.44 -10.89
CA GLY A 491 7.06 -1.87 -10.79
C GLY A 491 7.86 -2.22 -9.54
N GLY A 492 7.61 -3.40 -8.99
CA GLY A 492 8.41 -3.91 -7.87
C GLY A 492 9.83 -4.26 -8.33
N ALA A 493 10.84 -3.92 -7.54
CA ALA A 493 12.21 -4.39 -7.79
C ALA A 493 12.32 -5.92 -7.62
N ALA A 494 13.27 -6.56 -8.31
CA ALA A 494 13.62 -7.95 -8.03
C ALA A 494 14.24 -8.10 -6.63
N GLY A 495 14.18 -9.32 -6.09
CA GLY A 495 14.98 -9.70 -4.95
C GLY A 495 16.46 -9.83 -5.30
N ALA A 496 17.34 -9.57 -4.32
CA ALA A 496 18.77 -9.81 -4.44
C ALA A 496 19.08 -11.33 -4.38
N ASN A 497 20.19 -11.73 -5.03
CA ASN A 497 20.71 -13.11 -5.08
C ASN A 497 21.82 -13.30 -4.02
N ILE A 498 21.80 -14.41 -3.27
CA ILE A 498 22.84 -14.83 -2.30
C ILE A 498 23.65 -16.05 -2.82
N GLY A 499 23.11 -16.84 -3.75
CA GLY A 499 23.77 -18.00 -4.36
C GLY A 499 22.96 -18.63 -5.52
N GLN A 500 23.57 -18.75 -6.70
CA GLN A 500 23.06 -19.36 -7.95
C GLN A 500 21.86 -18.69 -8.69
N ASN A 501 21.97 -18.57 -10.03
CA ASN A 501 21.01 -18.27 -11.13
C ASN A 501 19.78 -17.30 -10.92
N ASP A 502 19.33 -16.70 -12.03
CA ASP A 502 18.80 -15.33 -12.16
C ASP A 502 17.40 -15.00 -11.56
N ALA A 503 17.27 -13.77 -11.02
CA ALA A 503 16.02 -13.17 -10.55
C ALA A 503 15.66 -11.91 -11.33
N THR A 504 14.64 -11.97 -12.20
CA THR A 504 14.21 -10.78 -12.95
C THR A 504 13.46 -9.76 -12.08
N GLY A 505 13.69 -8.48 -12.33
CA GLY A 505 12.92 -7.37 -11.76
C GLY A 505 11.48 -7.40 -12.20
N GLY A 506 10.58 -6.90 -11.35
CA GLY A 506 9.17 -6.76 -11.70
C GLY A 506 8.95 -5.69 -12.77
N GLY A 507 8.02 -5.95 -13.69
CA GLY A 507 7.52 -4.95 -14.64
C GLY A 507 6.87 -3.75 -13.94
N ALA A 508 6.90 -2.56 -14.54
CA ALA A 508 5.90 -1.54 -14.18
C ALA A 508 4.50 -2.07 -14.50
N GLY A 509 3.50 -1.47 -13.86
CA GLY A 509 2.11 -1.67 -14.21
C GLY A 509 1.79 -1.17 -15.60
N TRP A 510 0.68 -1.65 -16.17
CA TRP A 510 0.41 -1.44 -17.59
C TRP A 510 -0.03 0.01 -17.94
N ALA A 511 -0.40 0.88 -16.98
CA ALA A 511 -0.70 2.30 -17.26
C ALA A 511 -0.81 3.25 -16.01
N THR A 512 -0.40 4.52 -16.15
CA THR A 512 -0.73 5.68 -15.29
C THR A 512 -1.63 6.66 -16.08
N ILE A 513 -2.78 7.05 -15.53
CA ILE A 513 -3.78 7.86 -16.25
C ILE A 513 -4.15 9.10 -15.44
N VAL A 514 -3.96 10.30 -15.98
CA VAL A 514 -4.44 11.56 -15.40
C VAL A 514 -5.35 12.28 -16.40
N THR A 515 -6.57 12.60 -15.98
CA THR A 515 -7.56 13.32 -16.79
C THR A 515 -8.11 14.52 -16.02
N LEU A 516 -7.97 15.72 -16.58
CA LEU A 516 -8.47 16.96 -16.01
C LEU A 516 -9.69 17.48 -16.79
N GLY A 517 -10.86 17.61 -16.16
CA GLY A 517 -12.02 18.25 -16.77
C GLY A 517 -13.04 17.33 -17.46
N ASN A 518 -13.28 16.12 -16.91
CA ASN A 518 -14.15 15.05 -17.44
C ASN A 518 -15.66 15.40 -17.59
N SER A 519 -16.04 16.66 -17.72
CA SER A 519 -17.41 17.12 -17.92
C SER A 519 -17.41 18.38 -18.78
N SER A 520 -18.20 18.40 -19.85
CA SER A 520 -18.32 19.58 -20.70
C SER A 520 -18.74 20.81 -19.89
N GLY A 521 -17.85 21.81 -19.79
CA GLY A 521 -18.09 23.07 -19.09
C GLY A 521 -17.56 23.16 -17.66
N ALA A 522 -16.99 22.09 -17.09
CA ALA A 522 -16.29 22.19 -15.80
C ALA A 522 -14.97 22.95 -15.97
N THR A 523 -14.64 23.81 -15.00
CA THR A 523 -13.34 24.51 -14.94
C THR A 523 -12.41 23.76 -14.01
N THR A 524 -11.15 23.65 -14.40
CA THR A 524 -10.09 23.07 -13.57
C THR A 524 -8.96 24.07 -13.46
N THR A 525 -8.55 24.43 -12.25
CA THR A 525 -7.41 25.32 -11.99
C THR A 525 -6.42 24.62 -11.09
N ILE A 526 -5.17 24.50 -11.54
CA ILE A 526 -4.04 24.00 -10.74
C ILE A 526 -3.05 25.14 -10.60
N THR A 527 -2.73 25.52 -9.36
CA THR A 527 -1.67 26.50 -9.06
C THR A 527 -0.66 25.88 -8.12
N THR A 528 0.60 25.84 -8.53
CA THR A 528 1.71 25.32 -7.71
C THR A 528 2.80 26.37 -7.56
N THR A 529 3.36 26.45 -6.36
CA THR A 529 4.45 27.40 -6.04
C THR A 529 5.57 26.70 -5.26
N GLY A 530 6.81 26.92 -5.66
CA GLY A 530 8.00 26.29 -5.09
C GLY A 530 8.88 25.63 -6.16
N THR A 531 10.15 25.42 -5.82
CA THR A 531 11.13 24.73 -6.68
C THR A 531 10.74 23.25 -6.85
N GLY A 532 10.74 22.75 -8.09
CA GLY A 532 10.36 21.37 -8.40
C GLY A 532 8.86 21.08 -8.28
N SER A 533 8.02 22.09 -8.04
CA SER A 533 6.58 21.92 -7.79
C SER A 533 5.79 21.89 -9.11
N ARG A 534 5.70 20.70 -9.69
CA ARG A 534 5.04 20.45 -10.97
C ARG A 534 3.52 20.66 -10.90
N GLY A 535 2.85 21.02 -11.98
CA GLY A 535 1.38 21.11 -12.01
C GLY A 535 0.74 19.72 -11.95
N ILE A 536 1.08 18.90 -12.94
CA ILE A 536 0.78 17.48 -13.03
C ILE A 536 2.10 16.73 -13.13
N ASP A 537 2.23 15.69 -12.33
CA ASP A 537 3.32 14.75 -12.37
C ASP A 537 2.75 13.33 -12.54
N ALA A 538 2.97 12.73 -13.71
CA ALA A 538 2.41 11.45 -14.09
C ALA A 538 3.54 10.51 -14.55
N GLU A 539 3.83 9.51 -13.75
CA GLU A 539 4.99 8.64 -13.95
C GLU A 539 4.58 7.16 -13.99
N ALA A 540 5.23 6.39 -14.87
CA ALA A 540 5.08 4.94 -14.95
C ALA A 540 6.47 4.31 -15.12
N VAL A 541 6.97 3.67 -14.05
CA VAL A 541 8.38 3.28 -13.93
C VAL A 541 8.50 1.77 -13.74
N GLY A 542 9.38 1.12 -14.49
CA GLY A 542 9.68 -0.29 -14.36
C GLY A 542 10.55 -0.61 -13.15
N GLY A 543 10.31 -1.75 -12.52
CA GLY A 543 11.16 -2.22 -11.40
C GLY A 543 12.56 -2.60 -11.87
N ALA A 544 13.56 -2.41 -11.02
CA ALA A 544 14.94 -2.80 -11.32
C ALA A 544 15.13 -4.34 -11.28
N GLY A 545 16.01 -4.84 -12.13
CA GLY A 545 16.45 -6.24 -12.17
C GLY A 545 17.31 -6.65 -10.98
N GLY A 546 17.31 -7.94 -10.64
CA GLY A 546 18.06 -8.46 -9.49
C GLY A 546 19.55 -8.63 -9.81
N THR A 547 20.42 -8.29 -8.87
CA THR A 547 21.87 -8.54 -8.99
C THR A 547 22.17 -10.01 -8.68
N ALA A 548 23.00 -10.66 -9.50
CA ALA A 548 23.47 -12.02 -9.26
C ALA A 548 24.59 -12.09 -8.22
N GLY A 549 24.65 -13.19 -7.46
CA GLY A 549 25.69 -13.47 -6.46
C GLY A 549 26.98 -14.07 -7.06
N PRO A 550 28.05 -14.23 -6.25
CA PRO A 550 29.31 -14.82 -6.70
C PRO A 550 29.17 -16.31 -7.04
N ASN A 551 29.97 -16.81 -8.00
CA ASN A 551 30.15 -18.24 -8.27
C ASN A 551 31.59 -18.64 -7.95
N GLY A 552 31.77 -19.57 -7.01
CA GLY A 552 33.07 -20.13 -6.62
C GLY A 552 33.17 -21.65 -6.78
N GLY A 553 32.29 -22.25 -7.58
CA GLY A 553 32.28 -23.69 -7.81
C GLY A 553 33.58 -24.17 -8.45
N ALA A 554 34.19 -25.23 -7.89
CA ALA A 554 35.46 -25.79 -8.38
C ALA A 554 35.38 -26.39 -9.80
N PHE A 555 34.18 -26.56 -10.36
CA PHE A 555 33.91 -27.13 -11.69
C PHE A 555 32.90 -26.31 -12.52
N SER A 556 32.60 -25.07 -12.11
CA SER A 556 31.73 -24.15 -12.85
C SER A 556 32.58 -23.19 -13.66
N TYR A 557 32.23 -23.00 -14.93
CA TYR A 557 32.99 -22.15 -15.87
C TYR A 557 32.24 -20.87 -16.29
N THR A 558 31.06 -20.59 -15.75
CA THR A 558 30.26 -19.38 -16.08
C THR A 558 29.55 -18.80 -14.85
N GLY A 559 29.68 -17.49 -14.64
CA GLY A 559 29.03 -16.74 -13.55
C GLY A 559 27.52 -16.63 -13.74
N TYR A 560 26.81 -16.25 -12.68
CA TYR A 560 25.35 -16.12 -12.69
C TYR A 560 24.91 -14.81 -13.33
N SER A 561 23.80 -14.78 -14.07
CA SER A 561 23.41 -13.57 -14.80
C SER A 561 22.53 -12.65 -13.96
N GLY A 562 22.63 -11.36 -14.21
CA GLY A 562 21.72 -10.37 -13.63
C GLY A 562 20.32 -10.52 -14.20
N GLY A 563 19.30 -10.20 -13.40
CA GLY A 563 17.92 -10.20 -13.84
C GLY A 563 17.57 -9.03 -14.75
N SER A 564 16.61 -9.22 -15.66
CA SER A 564 16.12 -8.12 -16.49
C SER A 564 15.34 -7.07 -15.67
N GLY A 565 15.39 -5.80 -16.08
CA GLY A 565 14.54 -4.74 -15.58
C GLY A 565 13.12 -4.82 -16.15
N GLY A 566 12.16 -4.25 -15.42
CA GLY A 566 10.76 -4.19 -15.80
C GLY A 566 10.48 -3.13 -16.87
N ASN A 567 9.53 -3.37 -17.77
CA ASN A 567 9.08 -2.33 -18.71
C ASN A 567 8.32 -1.22 -17.97
N GLY A 568 8.42 0.03 -18.43
CA GLY A 568 7.56 1.14 -18.02
C GLY A 568 6.10 0.93 -18.45
N GLY A 569 5.19 1.72 -17.86
CA GLY A 569 3.76 1.71 -18.17
C GLY A 569 3.35 2.82 -19.13
N THR A 570 2.17 2.69 -19.76
CA THR A 570 1.62 3.78 -20.58
C THR A 570 1.24 4.98 -19.71
N VAL A 571 1.67 6.20 -20.08
CA VAL A 571 1.24 7.44 -19.43
C VAL A 571 0.25 8.18 -20.33
N TYR A 572 -0.91 8.52 -19.78
CA TYR A 572 -1.87 9.39 -20.44
C TYR A 572 -2.16 10.62 -19.57
N VAL A 573 -1.96 11.82 -20.13
CA VAL A 573 -2.38 13.08 -19.51
C VAL A 573 -3.32 13.82 -20.46
N GLY A 574 -4.57 14.04 -20.05
CA GLY A 574 -5.55 14.79 -20.83
C GLY A 574 -6.04 16.02 -20.09
N THR A 575 -5.95 17.20 -20.71
CA THR A 575 -6.71 18.38 -20.27
C THR A 575 -7.91 18.57 -21.19
N TRP A 576 -9.09 18.70 -20.61
CA TRP A 576 -10.29 19.09 -21.35
C TRP A 576 -10.32 20.63 -21.49
N SER A 577 -11.35 21.15 -22.16
CA SER A 577 -11.49 22.60 -22.32
C SER A 577 -11.62 23.34 -20.98
N ASN A 578 -11.16 24.59 -20.92
CA ASN A 578 -11.18 25.46 -19.73
C ASN A 578 -10.32 24.96 -18.54
N THR A 579 -9.18 24.32 -18.84
CA THR A 579 -8.19 23.96 -17.83
C THR A 579 -7.13 25.05 -17.71
N THR A 580 -6.81 25.50 -16.49
CA THR A 580 -5.69 26.42 -16.22
C THR A 580 -4.67 25.74 -15.33
N ILE A 581 -3.41 25.68 -15.77
CA ILE A 581 -2.28 25.18 -14.97
C ILE A 581 -1.25 26.30 -14.86
N THR A 582 -0.96 26.73 -13.64
CA THR A 582 0.06 27.74 -13.35
C THR A 582 1.10 27.16 -12.39
N THR A 583 2.36 27.19 -12.79
CA THR A 583 3.48 26.77 -11.92
C THR A 583 4.48 27.92 -11.76
N GLN A 584 5.00 28.08 -10.54
CA GLN A 584 6.00 29.09 -10.22
C GLN A 584 7.14 28.49 -9.38
N GLY A 585 8.37 28.61 -9.85
CA GLY A 585 9.58 28.05 -9.26
C GLY A 585 10.47 27.42 -10.31
N SER A 586 11.77 27.29 -10.03
CA SER A 586 12.69 26.59 -10.94
C SER A 586 12.39 25.09 -10.98
N ALA A 587 12.62 24.44 -12.12
CA ALA A 587 12.36 23.02 -12.36
C ALA A 587 10.89 22.59 -12.17
N SER A 588 9.93 23.52 -12.32
CA SER A 588 8.50 23.33 -12.04
C SER A 588 7.69 23.23 -13.33
N ALA A 589 7.71 22.08 -13.97
CA ALA A 589 6.94 21.83 -15.19
C ALA A 589 5.42 21.90 -14.93
N ALA A 590 4.62 22.46 -15.84
CA ALA A 590 3.16 22.41 -15.71
C ALA A 590 2.61 21.00 -15.91
N ILE A 591 3.13 20.28 -16.91
CA ILE A 591 2.84 18.85 -17.10
C ILE A 591 4.17 18.13 -17.24
N TYR A 592 4.41 17.14 -16.39
CA TYR A 592 5.49 16.18 -16.47
C TYR A 592 4.90 14.79 -16.65
N ALA A 593 5.22 14.14 -17.77
CA ALA A 593 4.72 12.83 -18.13
C ALA A 593 5.90 11.92 -18.50
N LEU A 594 6.12 10.86 -17.73
CA LEU A 594 7.29 9.99 -17.87
C LEU A 594 6.91 8.51 -17.91
N SER A 595 7.31 7.82 -18.97
CA SER A 595 7.36 6.36 -18.99
C SER A 595 8.81 5.90 -19.01
N GLN A 596 9.24 5.15 -17.99
CA GLN A 596 10.61 4.71 -17.86
C GLN A 596 10.69 3.20 -17.63
N GLY A 597 11.52 2.51 -18.41
CA GLY A 597 11.88 1.13 -18.11
C GLY A 597 12.92 1.02 -16.98
N GLY A 598 12.82 -0.05 -16.19
CA GLY A 598 13.76 -0.34 -15.10
C GLY A 598 15.13 -0.78 -15.61
N ALA A 599 16.17 -0.56 -14.82
CA ALA A 599 17.53 -1.03 -15.15
C ALA A 599 17.64 -2.56 -15.02
N GLY A 600 18.48 -3.19 -15.83
CA GLY A 600 18.90 -4.58 -15.66
C GLY A 600 19.85 -4.74 -14.48
N GLY A 601 19.82 -5.92 -13.84
CA GLY A 601 20.68 -6.25 -12.71
C GLY A 601 22.11 -6.62 -13.13
N ALA A 602 23.07 -6.51 -12.22
CA ALA A 602 24.45 -6.90 -12.49
C ALA A 602 24.63 -8.43 -12.54
N GLY A 603 25.50 -8.90 -13.44
CA GLY A 603 26.00 -10.27 -13.44
C GLY A 603 26.92 -10.54 -12.24
N GLY A 604 26.92 -11.79 -11.77
CA GLY A 604 27.66 -12.22 -10.60
C GLY A 604 29.14 -12.42 -10.88
N PRO A 605 30.04 -12.10 -9.93
CA PRO A 605 31.46 -12.31 -10.11
C PRO A 605 31.84 -13.81 -10.09
N MET A 606 32.87 -14.16 -10.85
CA MET A 606 33.54 -15.46 -10.84
C MET A 606 34.81 -15.41 -9.99
N VAL A 607 34.95 -16.34 -9.03
CA VAL A 607 36.12 -16.45 -8.14
C VAL A 607 36.92 -17.75 -8.34
N SER A 608 36.62 -18.50 -9.41
CA SER A 608 37.31 -19.69 -9.89
C SER A 608 37.48 -19.61 -11.42
N SER A 609 38.14 -20.59 -12.06
CA SER A 609 38.36 -20.57 -13.51
C SER A 609 37.07 -20.57 -14.32
N GLY A 610 36.72 -19.44 -14.93
CA GLY A 610 35.53 -19.31 -15.77
C GLY A 610 35.23 -17.87 -16.20
N ASP A 611 34.12 -17.71 -16.91
CA ASP A 611 33.62 -16.42 -17.39
C ASP A 611 32.73 -15.74 -16.33
N GLY A 612 32.83 -14.42 -16.17
CA GLY A 612 31.93 -13.66 -15.32
C GLY A 612 30.47 -13.73 -15.78
N GLY A 613 29.52 -13.45 -14.88
CA GLY A 613 28.09 -13.52 -15.19
C GLY A 613 27.61 -12.42 -16.16
N VAL A 614 26.61 -12.70 -16.98
CA VAL A 614 26.08 -11.68 -17.92
C VAL A 614 25.19 -10.68 -17.19
N GLY A 615 25.27 -9.39 -17.52
CA GLY A 615 24.36 -8.38 -17.01
C GLY A 615 22.92 -8.56 -17.53
N GLY A 616 21.92 -8.27 -16.70
CA GLY A 616 20.52 -8.37 -17.08
C GLY A 616 20.09 -7.30 -18.09
N ALA A 617 19.10 -7.58 -18.92
CA ALA A 617 18.60 -6.60 -19.88
C ALA A 617 17.84 -5.46 -19.19
N GLY A 618 17.92 -4.22 -19.70
CA GLY A 618 17.03 -3.14 -19.27
C GLY A 618 15.59 -3.39 -19.69
N GLY A 619 14.63 -2.79 -19.00
CA GLY A 619 13.22 -2.78 -19.39
C GLY A 619 12.90 -1.67 -20.38
N GLY A 620 11.93 -1.84 -21.26
CA GLY A 620 11.52 -0.84 -22.24
C GLY A 620 10.64 0.27 -21.67
N GLY A 621 10.77 1.50 -22.18
CA GLY A 621 9.76 2.55 -22.00
C GLY A 621 8.49 2.26 -22.81
N ASN A 622 7.39 2.90 -22.44
CA ASN A 622 6.06 2.73 -23.04
C ASN A 622 5.48 4.06 -23.55
N TYR A 623 4.24 4.03 -24.05
CA TYR A 623 3.62 5.19 -24.66
C TYR A 623 3.41 6.33 -23.66
N VAL A 624 3.76 7.54 -24.07
CA VAL A 624 3.39 8.78 -23.38
C VAL A 624 2.51 9.61 -24.30
N THR A 625 1.27 9.87 -23.88
CA THR A 625 0.31 10.68 -24.62
C THR A 625 -0.15 11.87 -23.78
N VAL A 626 0.03 13.08 -24.30
CA VAL A 626 -0.46 14.33 -23.70
C VAL A 626 -1.41 15.01 -24.67
N ASN A 627 -2.68 15.17 -24.26
CA ASN A 627 -3.71 15.86 -25.03
C ASN A 627 -4.11 17.15 -24.31
N LEU A 628 -3.90 18.30 -24.97
CA LEU A 628 -4.22 19.62 -24.42
C LEU A 628 -5.49 20.18 -25.05
N GLY A 629 -6.55 20.32 -24.25
CA GLY A 629 -7.88 20.76 -24.70
C GLY A 629 -8.00 22.24 -25.03
N GLY A 630 -8.93 22.62 -25.90
CA GLY A 630 -9.10 24.00 -26.34
C GLY A 630 -9.50 24.98 -25.24
N GLN A 631 -9.14 26.27 -25.37
CA GLN A 631 -9.40 27.31 -24.35
C GLN A 631 -8.75 27.03 -22.98
N SER A 632 -7.74 26.15 -22.94
CA SER A 632 -6.92 25.94 -21.75
C SER A 632 -5.73 26.92 -21.73
N VAL A 633 -5.19 27.15 -20.54
CA VAL A 633 -4.01 28.00 -20.33
C VAL A 633 -2.98 27.24 -19.50
N ILE A 634 -1.74 27.20 -20.00
CA ILE A 634 -0.57 26.72 -19.27
C ILE A 634 0.40 27.88 -19.12
N SER A 635 0.78 28.20 -17.88
CA SER A 635 1.74 29.25 -17.57
C SER A 635 2.79 28.73 -16.61
N THR A 636 4.07 28.77 -17.00
CA THR A 636 5.18 28.38 -16.13
C THR A 636 6.17 29.52 -15.97
N VAL A 637 6.65 29.74 -14.75
CA VAL A 637 7.63 30.77 -14.42
C VAL A 637 8.74 30.17 -13.57
N GLY A 638 9.98 30.28 -14.02
CA GLY A 638 11.20 29.81 -13.34
C GLY A 638 12.14 29.11 -14.31
N ASP A 639 13.42 29.04 -13.93
CA ASP A 639 14.45 28.41 -14.78
C ASP A 639 14.24 26.90 -14.85
N ASN A 640 14.64 26.27 -15.96
CA ASN A 640 14.51 24.82 -16.18
C ASN A 640 13.05 24.31 -16.11
N SER A 641 12.06 25.18 -16.33
CA SER A 641 10.63 24.86 -16.21
C SER A 641 9.96 24.67 -17.57
N TYR A 642 9.15 23.61 -17.68
CA TYR A 642 8.54 23.21 -18.94
C TYR A 642 7.03 23.49 -18.96
N GLY A 643 6.47 23.94 -20.08
CA GLY A 643 5.02 23.92 -20.26
C GLY A 643 4.51 22.46 -20.27
N VAL A 644 5.12 21.65 -21.14
CA VAL A 644 4.91 20.20 -21.21
C VAL A 644 6.26 19.51 -21.35
N PHE A 645 6.55 18.60 -20.42
CA PHE A 645 7.62 17.62 -20.54
C PHE A 645 6.99 16.23 -20.73
N ALA A 646 7.32 15.56 -21.82
CA ALA A 646 6.82 14.23 -22.14
C ALA A 646 7.99 13.33 -22.57
N GLU A 647 8.28 12.29 -21.81
CA GLU A 647 9.42 11.41 -22.07
C GLU A 647 9.04 9.93 -22.00
N SER A 648 9.46 9.17 -22.99
CA SER A 648 9.55 7.71 -22.89
C SER A 648 11.01 7.29 -22.98
N SER A 649 11.51 6.62 -21.95
CA SER A 649 12.89 6.11 -21.88
C SER A 649 12.95 4.60 -21.70
N GLY A 650 13.79 3.95 -22.50
CA GLY A 650 14.28 2.60 -22.18
C GLY A 650 15.18 2.63 -20.93
N GLY A 651 15.22 1.51 -20.22
CA GLY A 651 16.10 1.27 -19.09
C GLY A 651 17.49 0.81 -19.54
N ALA A 652 18.49 1.08 -18.70
CA ALA A 652 19.86 0.65 -18.93
C ALA A 652 20.03 -0.87 -18.76
N GLY A 653 20.90 -1.48 -19.57
CA GLY A 653 21.37 -2.85 -19.33
C GLY A 653 22.27 -2.92 -18.10
N GLY A 654 22.29 -4.09 -17.44
CA GLY A 654 23.10 -4.34 -16.26
C GLY A 654 24.57 -4.58 -16.60
N THR A 655 25.46 -4.36 -15.64
CA THR A 655 26.89 -4.62 -15.83
C THR A 655 27.18 -6.12 -15.85
N GLY A 656 28.13 -6.56 -16.67
CA GLY A 656 28.68 -7.90 -16.59
C GLY A 656 29.49 -8.13 -15.31
N GLY A 657 29.56 -9.38 -14.86
CA GLY A 657 30.29 -9.79 -13.66
C GLY A 657 31.79 -9.87 -13.89
N GLU A 658 32.57 -9.59 -12.86
CA GLU A 658 34.03 -9.70 -12.91
C GLU A 658 34.48 -11.17 -12.90
N ALA A 659 35.59 -11.51 -13.55
CA ALA A 659 36.20 -12.83 -13.49
C ALA A 659 37.59 -12.75 -12.82
N THR A 660 37.82 -13.59 -11.80
CA THR A 660 39.05 -13.62 -11.01
C THR A 660 39.47 -15.06 -10.63
N GLY A 661 40.76 -15.38 -10.79
CA GLY A 661 41.40 -16.51 -10.09
C GLY A 661 41.72 -17.79 -10.90
N GLY A 662 41.68 -17.75 -12.23
CA GLY A 662 41.79 -18.93 -13.10
C GLY A 662 42.81 -18.83 -14.24
N VAL A 663 42.82 -19.87 -15.10
CA VAL A 663 43.80 -20.03 -16.21
C VAL A 663 43.28 -19.44 -17.54
N TYR A 664 41.96 -19.45 -17.75
CA TYR A 664 41.26 -18.86 -18.91
C TYR A 664 40.00 -18.16 -18.39
N GLU A 665 39.90 -16.84 -18.57
CA GLU A 665 38.79 -16.05 -18.03
C GLU A 665 38.35 -14.92 -18.97
N THR A 666 37.04 -14.77 -19.11
CA THR A 666 36.41 -13.62 -19.76
C THR A 666 35.54 -12.91 -18.73
N GLY A 667 35.61 -11.58 -18.63
CA GLY A 667 34.58 -10.83 -17.91
C GLY A 667 33.19 -11.11 -18.50
N GLY A 668 32.14 -11.02 -17.70
CA GLY A 668 30.78 -11.26 -18.19
C GLY A 668 30.33 -10.19 -19.18
N ALA A 669 29.50 -10.54 -20.16
CA ALA A 669 28.94 -9.53 -21.07
C ALA A 669 28.00 -8.57 -20.32
N GLY A 670 27.96 -7.30 -20.73
CA GLY A 670 26.96 -6.35 -20.27
C GLY A 670 25.59 -6.65 -20.86
N GLY A 671 24.53 -6.33 -20.11
CA GLY A 671 23.16 -6.56 -20.52
C GLY A 671 22.72 -5.64 -21.66
N ALA A 672 21.83 -6.12 -22.53
CA ALA A 672 21.22 -5.28 -23.55
C ALA A 672 20.32 -4.22 -22.93
N ALA A 673 20.16 -3.09 -23.61
CA ALA A 673 19.23 -2.07 -23.16
C ALA A 673 17.76 -2.45 -23.36
N GLY A 674 16.88 -1.75 -22.65
CA GLY A 674 15.45 -1.89 -22.83
C GLY A 674 14.97 -1.35 -24.18
N SER A 675 14.31 -2.20 -24.97
CA SER A 675 13.67 -1.76 -26.21
C SER A 675 12.33 -1.10 -25.93
N LEU A 676 12.09 0.06 -26.54
CA LEU A 676 10.78 0.70 -26.54
C LEU A 676 9.72 -0.21 -27.20
N MET A 677 8.48 -0.21 -26.69
CA MET A 677 7.41 -1.06 -27.22
C MET A 677 6.98 -0.64 -28.64
N THR A 678 6.93 -1.62 -29.55
CA THR A 678 6.50 -1.45 -30.94
C THR A 678 5.02 -1.76 -31.17
N TRP A 679 4.27 -2.24 -30.16
CA TRP A 679 2.87 -2.63 -30.29
C TRP A 679 1.93 -1.82 -29.39
N ASN A 680 1.00 -1.08 -30.01
CA ASN A 680 0.02 -0.23 -29.35
C ASN A 680 -1.43 -0.71 -29.60
N SER A 681 -2.20 -0.93 -28.53
CA SER A 681 -3.65 -1.17 -28.61
C SER A 681 -4.49 0.09 -28.96
N ALA A 682 -3.92 1.29 -28.84
CA ALA A 682 -4.55 2.59 -29.07
C ALA A 682 -4.26 3.22 -30.46
N ASN A 683 -3.60 2.49 -31.37
CA ASN A 683 -3.37 2.93 -32.75
C ASN A 683 -2.65 4.29 -32.91
N THR A 684 -1.75 4.67 -32.00
CA THR A 684 -0.78 5.73 -32.24
C THR A 684 0.56 5.09 -32.61
N ASN A 685 1.11 5.43 -33.78
CA ASN A 685 2.42 4.96 -34.25
C ASN A 685 3.61 5.64 -33.53
N TYR A 686 3.37 6.26 -32.37
CA TYR A 686 4.30 7.17 -31.71
C TYR A 686 4.52 6.76 -30.26
N GLN A 687 5.79 6.65 -29.87
CA GLN A 687 6.20 6.41 -28.50
C GLN A 687 5.83 7.59 -27.60
N VAL A 688 6.00 8.82 -28.11
CA VAL A 688 5.57 10.05 -27.44
C VAL A 688 4.66 10.84 -28.38
N ALA A 689 3.49 11.22 -27.90
CA ALA A 689 2.53 12.03 -28.64
C ALA A 689 2.04 13.21 -27.78
N VAL A 690 2.24 14.44 -28.26
CA VAL A 690 1.69 15.65 -27.66
C VAL A 690 0.79 16.35 -28.67
N THR A 691 -0.50 16.49 -28.35
CA THR A 691 -1.48 17.14 -29.24
C THR A 691 -2.07 18.37 -28.56
N ASN A 692 -1.91 19.55 -29.18
CA ASN A 692 -2.51 20.80 -28.72
C ASN A 692 -3.76 21.14 -29.56
N PHE A 693 -4.94 21.09 -28.95
CA PHE A 693 -6.24 21.40 -29.57
C PHE A 693 -6.69 22.86 -29.39
N GLY A 694 -5.85 23.74 -28.82
CA GLY A 694 -6.22 25.15 -28.59
C GLY A 694 -5.76 25.76 -27.27
N THR A 695 -4.79 25.16 -26.59
CA THR A 695 -4.19 25.64 -25.34
C THR A 695 -3.17 26.75 -25.63
N ALA A 696 -3.21 27.81 -24.84
CA ALA A 696 -2.14 28.81 -24.79
C ALA A 696 -1.07 28.37 -23.78
N ILE A 697 0.15 28.16 -24.23
CA ILE A 697 1.31 27.78 -23.41
C ILE A 697 2.26 28.97 -23.33
N THR A 698 2.54 29.44 -22.11
CA THR A 698 3.53 30.49 -21.85
C THR A 698 4.56 29.97 -20.86
N THR A 699 5.84 30.10 -21.19
CA THR A 699 6.96 29.75 -20.29
C THR A 699 7.93 30.92 -20.17
N GLN A 700 8.43 31.15 -18.96
CA GLN A 700 9.36 32.24 -18.65
C GLN A 700 10.46 31.76 -17.70
N GLY A 701 11.72 32.01 -18.05
CA GLY A 701 12.91 31.61 -17.30
C GLY A 701 14.00 31.11 -18.24
N ASP A 702 15.22 30.94 -17.76
CA ASP A 702 16.28 30.34 -18.59
C ASP A 702 16.02 28.84 -18.74
N TYR A 703 16.29 28.26 -19.91
CA TYR A 703 15.99 26.85 -20.23
C TYR A 703 14.51 26.47 -20.06
N ALA A 704 13.58 27.42 -20.25
CA ALA A 704 12.16 27.21 -20.03
C ALA A 704 11.42 26.82 -21.32
N PHE A 705 11.34 25.53 -21.63
CA PHE A 705 10.75 25.05 -22.89
C PHE A 705 9.22 25.01 -22.89
N GLY A 706 8.60 25.34 -24.02
CA GLY A 706 7.15 25.24 -24.20
C GLY A 706 6.67 23.78 -24.19
N ILE A 707 7.06 23.02 -25.20
CA ILE A 707 6.86 21.56 -25.28
C ILE A 707 8.20 20.89 -25.50
N PHE A 708 8.55 19.95 -24.62
CA PHE A 708 9.73 19.10 -24.73
C PHE A 708 9.27 17.64 -24.75
N ALA A 709 9.37 17.02 -25.93
CA ALA A 709 8.95 15.64 -26.17
C ALA A 709 10.16 14.79 -26.56
N VAL A 710 10.48 13.76 -25.79
CA VAL A 710 11.68 12.94 -26.01
C VAL A 710 11.39 11.46 -25.96
N SER A 711 11.99 10.72 -26.88
CA SER A 711 12.02 9.28 -26.83
C SER A 711 13.46 8.82 -26.81
N ASN A 712 13.88 8.26 -25.67
CA ASN A 712 15.22 7.77 -25.44
C ASN A 712 15.20 6.24 -25.53
N GLY A 713 16.02 5.68 -26.42
CA GLY A 713 16.42 4.29 -26.34
C GLY A 713 17.23 4.06 -25.07
N GLY A 714 17.19 2.85 -24.54
CA GLY A 714 18.01 2.49 -23.38
C GLY A 714 19.49 2.36 -23.76
N SER A 715 20.37 2.56 -22.78
CA SER A 715 21.81 2.29 -22.92
C SER A 715 22.16 0.83 -22.62
N GLY A 716 23.13 0.26 -23.33
CA GLY A 716 23.69 -1.06 -23.01
C GLY A 716 24.46 -1.05 -21.69
N GLY A 717 24.64 -2.24 -21.11
CA GLY A 717 25.42 -2.43 -19.89
C GLY A 717 26.91 -2.59 -20.17
N ILE A 718 27.75 -2.19 -19.22
CA ILE A 718 29.21 -2.31 -19.31
C ILE A 718 29.62 -3.78 -19.17
N GLY A 719 30.59 -4.23 -19.97
CA GLY A 719 31.19 -5.57 -19.82
C GLY A 719 32.01 -5.71 -18.53
N GLY A 720 32.09 -6.93 -17.99
CA GLY A 720 32.82 -7.25 -16.78
C GLY A 720 34.34 -7.19 -16.97
N ALA A 721 35.07 -6.92 -15.89
CA ALA A 721 36.53 -6.98 -15.89
C ALA A 721 37.04 -8.43 -15.78
N SER A 722 38.31 -8.64 -16.14
CA SER A 722 39.06 -9.86 -15.81
C SER A 722 40.43 -9.48 -15.25
N GLU A 723 40.90 -10.22 -14.24
CA GLU A 723 42.19 -10.00 -13.59
C GLU A 723 43.10 -11.26 -13.67
N TRP A 724 44.33 -11.11 -14.22
CA TRP A 724 45.54 -11.98 -14.05
C TRP A 724 45.96 -12.97 -15.18
N THR A 725 46.95 -13.85 -14.90
CA THR A 725 48.30 -13.95 -15.53
C THR A 725 48.58 -14.58 -16.92
N LEU A 726 47.66 -15.22 -17.67
CA LEU A 726 48.04 -15.92 -18.94
C LEU A 726 47.23 -15.53 -20.19
N ASP A 727 45.90 -15.60 -20.14
CA ASP A 727 44.99 -15.15 -21.21
C ASP A 727 43.70 -14.65 -20.55
N HIS A 728 43.40 -13.35 -20.69
CA HIS A 728 42.24 -12.73 -20.08
C HIS A 728 41.61 -11.71 -21.03
N ASN A 729 40.29 -11.79 -21.18
CA ASN A 729 39.51 -10.84 -21.97
C ASN A 729 38.50 -10.14 -21.06
N GLY A 730 38.28 -8.84 -21.27
CA GLY A 730 37.12 -8.18 -20.69
C GLY A 730 35.83 -8.73 -21.31
N GLY A 731 34.70 -8.52 -20.65
CA GLY A 731 33.40 -8.84 -21.21
C GLY A 731 32.98 -7.88 -22.31
N ASP A 732 32.14 -8.37 -23.23
CA ASP A 732 31.54 -7.54 -24.27
C ASP A 732 30.54 -6.54 -23.67
N ALA A 733 30.48 -5.35 -24.25
CA ALA A 733 29.46 -4.36 -23.91
C ALA A 733 28.07 -4.77 -24.41
N GLY A 734 27.04 -4.39 -23.65
CA GLY A 734 25.66 -4.55 -24.06
C GLY A 734 25.27 -3.60 -25.21
N ALA A 735 24.32 -4.04 -26.03
CA ALA A 735 23.78 -3.21 -27.11
C ALA A 735 22.79 -2.15 -26.57
N GLY A 736 22.90 -0.91 -27.05
CA GLY A 736 21.86 0.11 -26.90
C GLY A 736 20.65 -0.13 -27.82
N THR A 737 19.55 0.58 -27.58
CA THR A 737 18.33 0.50 -28.42
C THR A 737 18.03 1.83 -29.11
N ALA A 738 17.25 1.80 -30.20
CA ALA A 738 16.84 3.01 -30.89
C ALA A 738 15.75 3.77 -30.12
N GLY A 739 15.71 5.10 -30.29
CA GLY A 739 14.57 5.92 -29.87
C GLY A 739 13.32 5.63 -30.71
N GLY A 740 12.15 5.93 -30.17
CA GLY A 740 10.85 5.74 -30.81
C GLY A 740 10.40 6.96 -31.61
N ASN A 741 9.32 6.79 -32.37
CA ASN A 741 8.71 7.89 -33.11
C ASN A 741 8.04 8.89 -32.17
N ILE A 742 8.09 10.17 -32.53
CA ILE A 742 7.49 11.26 -31.75
C ILE A 742 6.53 12.05 -32.63
N LEU A 743 5.36 12.39 -32.08
CA LEU A 743 4.41 13.32 -32.68
C LEU A 743 4.23 14.53 -31.77
N VAL A 744 4.48 15.73 -32.28
CA VAL A 744 4.00 16.98 -31.68
C VAL A 744 3.06 17.64 -32.68
N GLN A 745 1.77 17.65 -32.38
CA GLN A 745 0.73 18.17 -33.27
C GLN A 745 0.08 19.43 -32.68
N LEU A 746 0.21 20.55 -33.38
CA LEU A 746 -0.37 21.85 -32.99
C LEU A 746 -1.57 22.16 -33.88
N ASN A 747 -2.77 21.77 -33.46
CA ASN A 747 -4.01 22.00 -34.22
C ASN A 747 -4.53 23.44 -34.04
N ALA A 748 -4.39 23.99 -32.83
CA ALA A 748 -4.71 25.37 -32.48
C ALA A 748 -3.94 25.76 -31.20
N GLY A 749 -4.02 27.04 -30.81
CA GLY A 749 -3.37 27.57 -29.61
C GLY A 749 -2.08 28.35 -29.91
N THR A 750 -1.38 28.78 -28.87
CA THR A 750 -0.12 29.54 -28.99
C THR A 750 0.93 28.97 -28.04
N ILE A 751 2.20 29.07 -28.41
CA ILE A 751 3.33 28.71 -27.55
C ILE A 751 4.27 29.91 -27.52
N THR A 752 4.46 30.49 -26.35
CA THR A 752 5.35 31.63 -26.12
C THR A 752 6.37 31.25 -25.06
N THR A 753 7.65 31.36 -25.39
CA THR A 753 8.76 31.07 -24.47
C THR A 753 9.64 32.31 -24.35
N SER A 754 10.21 32.55 -23.16
CA SER A 754 11.08 33.71 -22.92
C SER A 754 12.18 33.39 -21.91
N GLY A 755 13.40 33.82 -22.20
CA GLY A 755 14.62 33.52 -21.42
C GLY A 755 15.76 33.02 -22.31
N TYR A 756 16.94 32.84 -21.72
CA TYR A 756 18.09 32.26 -22.41
C TYR A 756 17.81 30.78 -22.78
N GLU A 757 18.22 30.36 -23.98
CA GLU A 757 18.08 28.98 -24.48
C GLU A 757 16.68 28.36 -24.28
N SER A 758 15.61 29.15 -24.49
CA SER A 758 14.22 28.72 -24.27
C SER A 758 13.48 28.48 -25.59
N PHE A 759 13.48 27.24 -26.06
CA PHE A 759 12.77 26.79 -27.28
C PHE A 759 11.26 26.58 -27.08
N GLY A 760 10.48 26.92 -28.11
CA GLY A 760 9.03 26.68 -28.13
C GLY A 760 8.66 25.20 -28.18
N VAL A 761 9.26 24.45 -29.10
CA VAL A 761 9.05 23.00 -29.24
C VAL A 761 10.39 22.31 -29.47
N VAL A 762 10.65 21.27 -28.70
CA VAL A 762 11.74 20.31 -28.92
C VAL A 762 11.12 18.93 -29.03
N ALA A 763 11.44 18.22 -30.10
CA ALA A 763 11.09 16.82 -30.30
C ALA A 763 12.36 16.04 -30.66
N SER A 764 12.76 15.07 -29.85
CA SER A 764 14.02 14.34 -30.05
C SER A 764 13.87 12.84 -29.86
N SER A 765 14.16 12.08 -30.92
CA SER A 765 14.28 10.62 -30.86
C SER A 765 15.77 10.27 -30.80
N ILE A 766 16.21 9.72 -29.68
CA ILE A 766 17.62 9.49 -29.38
C ILE A 766 17.82 7.99 -29.18
N GLY A 767 18.76 7.40 -29.93
CA GLY A 767 19.21 6.04 -29.67
C GLY A 767 20.12 6.00 -28.43
N GLY A 768 20.02 4.94 -27.64
CA GLY A 768 20.92 4.72 -26.51
C GLY A 768 22.31 4.26 -26.95
N GLY A 769 23.31 4.58 -26.13
CA GLY A 769 24.70 4.14 -26.33
C GLY A 769 24.88 2.65 -26.02
N GLY A 770 25.93 2.05 -26.59
CA GLY A 770 26.46 0.78 -26.08
C GLY A 770 27.16 0.97 -24.73
N GLY A 771 27.43 -0.14 -24.04
CA GLY A 771 28.12 -0.16 -22.75
C GLY A 771 29.64 -0.09 -22.81
#